data_AF-A0AAD8KD39-F1
#
_entry.id   AF-A0AAD8KD39-F1
#
_cell.length_a   1.000
_cell.length_b   1.000
_cell.length_c   1.000
_cell.angle_alpha   90.00
_cell.angle_beta   90.00
_cell.angle_gamma   90.00
#
_symmetry.space_group_name_H-M   'P 1'
#
loop_
_entity.id
_entity.type
_entity.pdbx_description
1 polymer ?
#
loop_
_entity_poly.entity_id
_entity_poly.type
_entity_poly.pdbx_seq_one_letter_code
_entity_poly.pdbx_strand_id
1 'polypeptide(L)'
;MHDLMNDLATSVASEFFVRLDTKNEKNIRNEMLEKYHHMSFVCDEYVAYKNFEAFKSAKSLRTFLATHVGVVDTWQKSYLSNKILTDLLPRLSLLRVLSLSNFLIREVPEFIFTLRYLRYLNLSRTRITHLPENVCNLYNLETLIVFGCRYLAKLPNTLTKLKNIRHLDIRDTPFLHQMPSGIGELKSLQTLSKIIIGVESGFEIAKLKDFNNLSGKVSIMGLDKVKNTSDARVANFSQKILTEFEVIWSDELDGSRNEILEKEVLNELKPCNDKLTQLKIMLYGGLEFPNWVGSPSFLHLKHVSLSDCKRCTTLPSLGQLSSLKELFIEGLDGVEVVGLALFGNGGAFPSLETLTFVSMLGWKKWSTNSGVVFPCVKHLLINDCPNLVEVTLASLPSLNVLKVNSCPSLVEVMIEALPSLNVLELTECDSGVLRRLIQVASAITKLSIEDISGLSDAMWRGVIQYLGAVKELWIWNCNELSYLWESDEAASKALVKLRELRVGVCDNLVSLAEKKEGQYCKSNLLTSLRMLELHRCENLADCSVPDNIELLIVSSCTSITALPTLGKKLKSFYIHGCNKLMERELGGKNISKVLEYVHISEWANMKSIIEVNHLVHLTDLKIEDCESLESFPYNELSKLTLLKNLEIINCPSMDACFPCGVWPPNMCSLKIGKLKKPISEWGTQNFPSSLVELRLYDGEDGVSSCTQISNLLPSSLTFLDIIGGNWKHFQWDCLITSRPSRLRNVVF
;
A
#
# COMPACT_ATOMS: atom_id res chain seq x y z
N MET A 1 32.46 -12.50 -10.63
CA MET A 1 33.35 -11.70 -9.73
C MET A 1 32.71 -11.42 -8.37
N HIS A 2 31.39 -11.21 -8.28
CA HIS A 2 30.73 -10.95 -6.98
C HIS A 2 30.70 -12.16 -6.04
N ASP A 3 30.41 -13.36 -6.53
CA ASP A 3 30.32 -14.55 -5.67
C ASP A 3 31.69 -14.96 -5.11
N LEU A 4 32.74 -14.93 -5.94
CA LEU A 4 34.09 -15.29 -5.51
C LEU A 4 34.68 -14.28 -4.50
N MET A 5 34.37 -12.98 -4.64
CA MET A 5 34.73 -11.95 -3.65
C MET A 5 33.91 -12.07 -2.37
N ASN A 6 32.64 -12.47 -2.49
CA ASN A 6 31.78 -12.75 -1.34
C ASN A 6 32.23 -14.01 -0.60
N ASP A 7 32.61 -15.06 -1.31
CA ASP A 7 33.13 -16.33 -0.76
C ASP A 7 34.49 -16.12 -0.11
N LEU A 8 35.37 -15.32 -0.72
CA LEU A 8 36.65 -14.92 -0.12
C LEU A 8 36.43 -14.05 1.13
N ALA A 9 35.54 -13.05 1.06
CA ALA A 9 35.19 -12.23 2.22
C ALA A 9 34.57 -13.07 3.34
N THR A 10 33.71 -14.02 3.00
CA THR A 10 33.09 -14.96 3.96
C THR A 10 34.13 -15.89 4.55
N SER A 11 35.05 -16.43 3.74
CA SER A 11 36.14 -17.30 4.21
C SER A 11 37.07 -16.57 5.17
N VAL A 12 37.48 -15.35 4.86
CA VAL A 12 38.38 -14.55 5.71
C VAL A 12 37.66 -14.01 6.94
N ALA A 13 36.40 -13.60 6.81
CA ALA A 13 35.62 -13.08 7.93
C ALA A 13 35.12 -14.20 8.87
N SER A 14 34.97 -15.45 8.40
CA SER A 14 34.41 -16.56 9.18
C SER A 14 35.16 -16.87 10.48
N GLU A 15 36.42 -16.44 10.60
CA GLU A 15 37.23 -16.58 11.81
C GLU A 15 36.80 -15.61 12.94
N PHE A 16 36.25 -14.44 12.57
CA PHE A 16 35.90 -13.36 13.50
C PHE A 16 34.44 -12.90 13.42
N PHE A 17 33.65 -13.48 12.51
CA PHE A 17 32.26 -13.14 12.27
C PHE A 17 31.33 -14.36 12.39
N VAL A 18 30.16 -14.13 12.98
CA VAL A 18 29.09 -15.12 13.08
C VAL A 18 27.75 -14.52 12.65
N ARG A 19 27.00 -15.28 11.84
CA ARG A 19 25.64 -14.95 11.42
C ARG A 19 24.66 -16.01 11.89
N LEU A 20 23.61 -15.58 12.60
CA LEU A 20 22.48 -16.44 12.96
C LEU A 20 21.35 -16.29 11.92
N ASP A 21 21.13 -17.33 11.13
CA ASP A 21 19.93 -17.46 10.28
C ASP A 21 18.99 -18.48 10.91
N THR A 22 17.72 -18.13 11.09
CA THR A 22 16.71 -18.96 11.79
C THR A 22 16.34 -20.26 11.08
N LYS A 23 16.81 -20.45 9.83
CA LYS A 23 16.62 -21.69 9.06
C LYS A 23 17.74 -22.74 9.26
N ASN A 24 18.87 -22.36 9.87
CA ASN A 24 20.00 -23.25 10.08
C ASN A 24 20.41 -23.24 11.57
N GLU A 25 19.82 -24.12 12.37
CA GLU A 25 20.30 -24.43 13.71
C GLU A 25 21.67 -25.14 13.64
N LYS A 26 22.73 -24.38 13.39
CA LYS A 26 24.09 -24.85 13.68
C LYS A 26 24.32 -24.65 15.17
N ASN A 27 24.50 -25.75 15.92
CA ASN A 27 24.98 -25.72 17.30
C ASN A 27 26.36 -25.03 17.35
N ILE A 28 26.39 -23.74 17.63
CA ILE A 28 27.64 -23.00 17.80
C ILE A 28 28.28 -23.49 19.11
N ARG A 29 29.45 -24.14 19.03
CA ARG A 29 30.19 -24.58 20.21
C ARG A 29 30.66 -23.36 21.01
N ASN A 30 30.41 -23.35 22.32
CA ASN A 30 30.75 -22.24 23.22
C ASN A 30 32.23 -21.79 23.13
N GLU A 31 33.17 -22.70 22.87
CA GLU A 31 34.61 -22.43 22.75
C GLU A 31 34.99 -21.54 21.54
N MET A 32 34.14 -21.44 20.51
CA MET A 32 34.39 -20.59 19.33
C MET A 32 33.98 -19.13 19.55
N LEU A 33 33.14 -18.86 20.55
CA LEU A 33 32.47 -17.56 20.72
C LEU A 33 33.40 -16.46 21.23
N GLU A 34 34.49 -16.81 21.92
CA GLU A 34 35.49 -15.84 22.40
C GLU A 34 36.30 -15.20 21.26
N LYS A 35 36.36 -15.85 20.09
CA LYS A 35 37.09 -15.36 18.91
C LYS A 35 36.27 -14.39 18.06
N TYR A 36 34.94 -14.46 18.15
CA TYR A 36 34.08 -13.62 17.32
C TYR A 36 34.08 -12.17 17.81
N HIS A 37 34.40 -11.28 16.87
CA HIS A 37 34.34 -9.83 17.06
C HIS A 37 33.06 -9.25 16.46
N HIS A 38 32.42 -9.95 15.52
CA HIS A 38 31.26 -9.42 14.82
C HIS A 38 30.13 -10.45 14.77
N MET A 39 28.93 -10.02 15.11
CA MET A 39 27.73 -10.84 15.06
C MET A 39 26.63 -10.09 14.31
N SER A 40 25.96 -10.79 13.40
CA SER A 40 24.64 -10.40 12.92
C SER A 40 23.62 -11.54 13.08
N PHE A 41 22.34 -11.17 13.07
CA PHE A 41 21.24 -12.14 13.06
C PHE A 41 20.08 -11.61 12.25
N VAL A 42 19.32 -12.52 11.65
CA VAL A 42 18.08 -12.16 10.95
C VAL A 42 16.94 -12.00 11.97
N CYS A 43 16.24 -10.88 11.88
CA CYS A 43 15.06 -10.60 12.67
C CYS A 43 13.86 -11.35 12.10
N ASP A 44 13.32 -12.27 12.90
CA ASP A 44 11.98 -12.81 12.72
C ASP A 44 10.95 -11.99 13.53
N GLU A 45 9.68 -12.37 13.46
CA GLU A 45 8.62 -11.75 14.28
C GLU A 45 8.94 -11.87 15.79
N TYR A 46 9.50 -12.99 16.23
CA TYR A 46 9.88 -13.22 17.63
C TYR A 46 11.33 -13.68 17.76
N VAL A 47 12.18 -12.86 18.38
CA VAL A 47 13.59 -13.16 18.65
C VAL A 47 13.75 -13.69 20.08
N ALA A 48 13.76 -15.01 20.20
CA ALA A 48 13.85 -15.71 21.48
C ALA A 48 15.27 -15.72 22.06
N TYR A 49 15.38 -15.55 23.38
CA TYR A 49 16.66 -15.54 24.10
C TYR A 49 17.45 -16.85 23.99
N LYS A 50 16.78 -18.00 23.83
CA LYS A 50 17.39 -19.33 23.75
C LYS A 50 18.50 -19.40 22.68
N ASN A 51 18.31 -18.67 21.57
CA ASN A 51 19.27 -18.63 20.47
C ASN A 51 20.53 -17.81 20.78
N PHE A 52 20.49 -16.97 21.82
CA PHE A 52 21.56 -16.07 22.20
C PHE A 52 22.22 -16.44 23.54
N GLU A 53 21.76 -17.48 24.21
CA GLU A 53 22.27 -17.85 25.54
C GLU A 53 23.78 -18.12 25.54
N ALA A 54 24.30 -18.76 24.49
CA ALA A 54 25.72 -19.05 24.34
C ALA A 54 26.59 -17.78 24.27
N PHE A 55 26.04 -16.66 23.77
CA PHE A 55 26.76 -15.40 23.58
C PHE A 55 27.11 -14.68 24.88
N LYS A 56 26.64 -15.15 26.03
CA LYS A 56 27.11 -14.70 27.35
C LYS A 56 28.64 -14.82 27.49
N SER A 57 29.26 -15.75 26.77
CA SER A 57 30.70 -16.01 26.78
C SER A 57 31.49 -15.16 25.75
N ALA A 58 30.80 -14.48 24.82
CA ALA A 58 31.42 -13.74 23.70
C ALA A 58 31.98 -12.37 24.13
N LYS A 59 32.92 -12.35 25.09
CA LYS A 59 33.46 -11.12 25.69
C LYS A 59 34.23 -10.23 24.71
N SER A 60 34.72 -10.79 23.60
CA SER A 60 35.46 -10.07 22.56
C SER A 60 34.57 -9.36 21.54
N LEU A 61 33.24 -9.52 21.64
CA LEU A 61 32.31 -9.04 20.63
C LEU A 61 32.27 -7.50 20.55
N ARG A 62 32.39 -6.99 19.33
CA ARG A 62 32.43 -5.55 18.98
C ARG A 62 31.23 -5.12 18.14
N THR A 63 30.54 -6.04 17.49
CA THR A 63 29.35 -5.74 16.69
C THR A 63 28.21 -6.69 17.05
N PHE A 64 27.05 -6.11 17.33
CA PHE A 64 25.78 -6.82 17.49
C PHE A 64 24.75 -6.17 16.55
N LEU A 65 24.48 -6.84 15.42
CA LEU A 65 23.71 -6.29 14.31
C LEU A 65 22.42 -7.09 14.04
N ALA A 66 21.28 -6.50 14.36
CA ALA A 66 19.99 -6.95 13.88
C ALA A 66 19.83 -6.64 12.38
N THR A 67 19.53 -7.65 11.55
CA THR A 67 19.34 -7.53 10.09
C THR A 67 17.97 -8.05 9.68
N HIS A 68 17.36 -7.47 8.65
CA HIS A 68 16.04 -7.88 8.15
C HIS A 68 16.18 -8.49 6.75
N VAL A 69 15.41 -9.54 6.44
CA VAL A 69 15.39 -10.18 5.11
C VAL A 69 14.15 -9.72 4.35
N GLY A 70 14.35 -9.14 3.15
CA GLY A 70 13.27 -8.66 2.29
C GLY A 70 13.04 -7.14 2.32
N VAL A 71 11.99 -6.68 1.66
CA VAL A 71 11.50 -5.29 1.78
C VAL A 71 10.94 -5.13 3.19
N VAL A 72 11.53 -4.25 4.00
CA VAL A 72 11.05 -3.99 5.36
C VAL A 72 9.75 -3.20 5.27
N ASP A 73 8.65 -3.93 5.05
CA ASP A 73 7.29 -3.39 5.12
C ASP A 73 7.10 -2.77 6.50
N THR A 74 6.51 -1.58 6.53
CA THR A 74 6.30 -0.76 7.74
C THR A 74 5.39 -1.42 8.79
N TRP A 75 4.88 -2.62 8.51
CA TRP A 75 3.91 -3.37 9.31
C TRP A 75 4.51 -4.58 10.03
N GLN A 76 5.69 -5.08 9.61
CA GLN A 76 6.34 -6.20 10.29
C GLN A 76 7.01 -5.73 11.58
N LYS A 77 6.40 -6.13 12.71
CA LYS A 77 6.87 -5.80 14.05
C LYS A 77 7.68 -6.98 14.59
N SER A 78 8.93 -6.73 14.99
CA SER A 78 9.74 -7.74 15.66
C SER A 78 9.73 -7.54 17.18
N TYR A 79 9.58 -8.64 17.91
CA TYR A 79 9.69 -8.69 19.36
C TYR A 79 11.09 -9.20 19.74
N LEU A 80 11.82 -8.41 20.52
CA LEU A 80 13.09 -8.82 21.11
C LEU A 80 12.85 -9.31 22.54
N SER A 81 13.32 -10.51 22.87
CA SER A 81 13.24 -11.00 24.25
C SER A 81 13.95 -10.04 25.20
N ASN A 82 13.26 -9.60 26.27
CA ASN A 82 13.82 -8.69 27.25
C ASN A 82 15.12 -9.24 27.89
N LYS A 83 15.25 -10.56 28.03
CA LYS A 83 16.49 -11.19 28.53
C LYS A 83 17.73 -10.90 27.67
N ILE A 84 17.56 -10.62 26.38
CA ILE A 84 18.67 -10.18 25.52
C ILE A 84 19.14 -8.79 25.98
N LEU A 85 18.20 -7.89 26.26
CA LEU A 85 18.49 -6.55 26.75
C LEU A 85 19.05 -6.58 28.18
N THR A 86 18.47 -7.35 29.10
CA THR A 86 18.83 -7.31 30.53
C THR A 86 19.99 -8.21 30.92
N ASP A 87 20.20 -9.35 30.23
CA ASP A 87 21.15 -10.37 30.69
C ASP A 87 22.35 -10.52 29.78
N LEU A 88 22.16 -10.36 28.45
CA LEU A 88 23.21 -10.57 27.45
C LEU A 88 23.98 -9.30 27.16
N LEU A 89 23.32 -8.26 26.63
CA LEU A 89 24.00 -7.04 26.18
C LEU A 89 24.87 -6.36 27.25
N PRO A 90 24.53 -6.34 28.55
CA PRO A 90 25.39 -5.78 29.59
C PRO A 90 26.75 -6.49 29.73
N ARG A 91 26.86 -7.74 29.30
CA ARG A 91 28.11 -8.53 29.36
C ARG A 91 29.04 -8.23 28.18
N LEU A 92 28.54 -7.57 27.14
CA LEU A 92 29.26 -7.28 25.90
C LEU A 92 29.91 -5.89 25.95
N SER A 93 30.78 -5.67 26.93
CA SER A 93 31.34 -4.34 27.24
C SER A 93 32.25 -3.76 26.15
N LEU A 94 32.73 -4.57 25.21
CA LEU A 94 33.61 -4.16 24.10
C LEU A 94 32.85 -3.74 22.82
N LEU A 95 31.51 -3.68 22.88
CA LEU A 95 30.69 -3.28 21.73
C LEU A 95 31.06 -1.89 21.21
N ARG A 96 31.23 -1.83 19.89
CA ARG A 96 31.44 -0.63 19.08
C ARG A 96 30.24 -0.33 18.19
N VAL A 97 29.50 -1.36 17.77
CA VAL A 97 28.35 -1.26 16.88
C VAL A 97 27.18 -2.01 17.51
N LEU A 98 26.09 -1.30 17.79
CA LEU A 98 24.85 -1.87 18.30
C LEU A 98 23.68 -1.41 17.42
N SER A 99 22.97 -2.37 16.83
CA SER A 99 21.73 -2.11 16.10
C SER A 99 20.58 -2.91 16.71
N LEU A 100 19.55 -2.19 17.16
CA LEU A 100 18.30 -2.72 17.68
C LEU A 100 17.11 -2.20 16.85
N SER A 101 17.33 -2.01 15.54
CA SER A 101 16.32 -1.45 14.64
C SER A 101 15.11 -2.36 14.44
N ASN A 102 13.94 -1.74 14.27
CA ASN A 102 12.65 -2.40 14.03
C ASN A 102 12.13 -3.30 15.16
N PHE A 103 12.68 -3.18 16.38
CA PHE A 103 12.14 -3.84 17.57
C PHE A 103 11.14 -2.94 18.30
N LEU A 104 10.16 -3.55 18.96
CA LEU A 104 9.15 -2.86 19.78
C LEU A 104 9.68 -2.36 21.13
N ILE A 105 10.81 -1.65 21.11
CA ILE A 105 11.45 -1.04 22.27
C ILE A 105 10.80 0.32 22.56
N ARG A 106 10.26 0.51 23.77
CA ARG A 106 9.64 1.78 24.22
C ARG A 106 10.59 2.68 25.01
N GLU A 107 11.60 2.08 25.65
CA GLU A 107 12.60 2.77 26.45
C GLU A 107 13.96 2.17 26.16
N VAL A 108 14.99 3.00 26.04
CA VAL A 108 16.36 2.56 25.80
C VAL A 108 16.97 2.11 27.13
N PRO A 109 17.37 0.82 27.29
CA PRO A 109 17.90 0.33 28.56
C PRO A 109 19.15 1.08 29.04
N GLU A 110 19.23 1.39 30.35
CA GLU A 110 20.30 2.22 30.91
C GLU A 110 21.72 1.69 30.69
N PHE A 111 21.91 0.37 30.65
CA PHE A 111 23.23 -0.23 30.46
C PHE A 111 23.86 0.18 29.13
N ILE A 112 23.07 0.50 28.09
CA ILE A 112 23.60 0.90 26.77
C ILE A 112 24.54 2.10 26.94
N PHE A 113 24.24 2.99 27.89
CA PHE A 113 25.02 4.19 28.19
C PHE A 113 26.33 3.90 28.92
N THR A 114 26.56 2.66 29.35
CA THR A 114 27.82 2.20 29.95
C THR A 114 28.80 1.65 28.92
N LEU A 115 28.39 1.44 27.66
CA LEU A 115 29.20 0.90 26.57
C LEU A 115 30.17 1.96 26.01
N ARG A 116 31.25 2.25 26.74
CA ARG A 116 32.20 3.33 26.44
C ARG A 116 32.89 3.25 25.06
N TYR A 117 32.94 2.07 24.45
CA TYR A 117 33.55 1.87 23.13
C TYR A 117 32.56 2.05 21.97
N LEU A 118 31.29 2.31 22.26
CA LEU A 118 30.25 2.42 21.24
C LEU A 118 30.52 3.60 20.31
N ARG A 119 30.52 3.33 19.00
CA ARG A 119 30.71 4.28 17.89
C ARG A 119 29.47 4.38 17.01
N TYR A 120 28.68 3.33 16.94
CA TYR A 120 27.46 3.28 16.14
C TYR A 120 26.31 2.73 16.98
N LEU A 121 25.24 3.51 17.08
CA LEU A 121 23.99 3.12 17.73
C LEU A 121 22.82 3.35 16.77
N ASN A 122 22.11 2.26 16.43
CA ASN A 122 20.92 2.31 15.60
C ASN A 122 19.70 1.80 16.38
N LEU A 123 18.76 2.70 16.60
CA LEU A 123 17.46 2.48 17.25
C LEU A 123 16.31 2.81 16.29
N SER A 124 16.56 2.84 14.98
CA SER A 124 15.55 3.20 13.98
C SER A 124 14.32 2.30 14.05
N ARG A 125 13.15 2.87 13.73
CA ARG A 125 11.85 2.19 13.71
C ARG A 125 11.51 1.48 15.03
N THR A 126 12.03 1.98 16.14
CA THR A 126 11.58 1.59 17.50
C THR A 126 10.43 2.49 17.95
N ARG A 127 9.87 2.21 19.14
CA ARG A 127 8.78 2.99 19.74
C ARG A 127 9.26 3.88 20.88
N ILE A 128 10.55 4.24 20.87
CA ILE A 128 11.11 5.11 21.90
C ILE A 128 10.41 6.46 21.90
N THR A 129 10.07 6.95 23.09
CA THR A 129 9.42 8.25 23.26
C THR A 129 10.42 9.37 23.55
N HIS A 130 11.58 9.02 24.11
CA HIS A 130 12.66 9.93 24.43
C HIS A 130 14.00 9.19 24.41
N LEU A 131 15.08 9.93 24.18
CA LEU A 131 16.45 9.49 24.45
C LEU A 131 16.89 10.09 25.79
N PRO A 132 17.33 9.29 26.78
CA PRO A 132 17.74 9.80 28.08
C PRO A 132 19.06 10.56 27.99
N GLU A 133 19.29 11.50 28.93
CA GLU A 133 20.53 12.31 29.00
C GLU A 133 21.81 11.47 29.07
N ASN A 134 21.72 10.25 29.61
CA ASN A 134 22.85 9.33 29.70
C ASN A 134 23.37 8.85 28.33
N VAL A 135 22.59 8.97 27.24
CA VAL A 135 23.10 8.76 25.86
C VAL A 135 24.37 9.57 25.60
N CYS A 136 24.44 10.77 26.19
CA CYS A 136 25.56 11.70 26.03
C CYS A 136 26.85 11.23 26.74
N ASN A 137 26.80 10.14 27.52
CA ASN A 137 27.99 9.50 28.11
C ASN A 137 28.77 8.65 27.10
N LEU A 138 28.20 8.39 25.92
CA LEU A 138 28.84 7.65 24.83
C LEU A 138 29.79 8.56 24.04
N TYR A 139 30.83 9.09 24.68
CA TYR A 139 31.73 10.11 24.11
C TYR A 139 32.45 9.69 22.81
N ASN A 140 32.52 8.39 22.52
CA ASN A 140 33.09 7.85 21.27
C ASN A 140 32.05 7.65 20.16
N LEU A 141 30.78 8.00 20.38
CA LEU A 141 29.71 7.78 19.41
C LEU A 141 29.94 8.67 18.18
N GLU A 142 30.04 8.02 17.03
CA GLU A 142 30.21 8.65 15.71
C GLU A 142 28.88 8.71 14.94
N THR A 143 27.99 7.73 15.16
CA THR A 143 26.70 7.61 14.46
C THR A 143 25.57 7.26 15.42
N LEU A 144 24.50 8.06 15.38
CA LEU A 144 23.23 7.81 16.06
C LEU A 144 22.08 7.85 15.06
N ILE A 145 21.35 6.74 14.95
CA ILE A 145 20.20 6.61 14.04
C ILE A 145 18.95 6.34 14.86
N VAL A 146 17.99 7.27 14.80
CA VAL A 146 16.63 7.14 15.36
C VAL A 146 15.56 7.39 14.27
N PHE A 147 15.94 7.16 13.02
CA PHE A 147 15.06 7.20 11.86
C PHE A 147 13.75 6.44 12.10
N GLY A 148 12.61 7.04 11.79
CA GLY A 148 11.31 6.38 11.87
C GLY A 148 10.84 6.05 13.28
N CYS A 149 11.48 6.60 14.32
CA CYS A 149 10.98 6.53 15.69
C CYS A 149 9.76 7.45 15.84
N ARG A 150 8.59 6.92 15.47
CA ARG A 150 7.34 7.69 15.32
C ARG A 150 6.82 8.35 16.58
N TYR A 151 7.33 8.02 17.77
CA TYR A 151 6.89 8.61 19.05
C TYR A 151 7.99 9.44 19.74
N LEU A 152 9.17 9.59 19.11
CA LEU A 152 10.28 10.32 19.71
C LEU A 152 9.93 11.80 19.81
N ALA A 153 9.76 12.29 21.04
CA ALA A 153 9.32 13.66 21.32
C ALA A 153 10.49 14.61 21.65
N LYS A 154 11.58 14.09 22.23
CA LYS A 154 12.72 14.90 22.71
C LYS A 154 14.06 14.20 22.47
N LEU A 155 15.04 15.01 22.08
CA LEU A 155 16.46 14.68 22.12
C LEU A 155 17.09 15.20 23.44
N PRO A 156 18.20 14.61 23.92
CA PRO A 156 18.81 15.03 25.17
C PRO A 156 19.45 16.43 25.04
N ASN A 157 19.30 17.25 26.08
CA ASN A 157 19.82 18.63 26.10
C ASN A 157 21.35 18.66 26.15
N THR A 158 22.00 17.62 26.67
CA THR A 158 23.46 17.54 26.77
C THR A 158 24.15 16.87 25.57
N LEU A 159 23.50 16.82 24.40
CA LEU A 159 24.04 16.21 23.17
C LEU A 159 25.39 16.79 22.72
N THR A 160 25.71 18.02 23.13
CA THR A 160 27.01 18.66 22.90
C THR A 160 28.22 17.88 23.45
N LYS A 161 28.00 16.98 24.41
CA LYS A 161 29.06 16.09 24.94
C LYS A 161 29.55 15.08 23.90
N LEU A 162 28.76 14.77 22.88
CA LEU A 162 29.10 13.80 21.83
C LEU A 162 30.00 14.42 20.75
N LYS A 163 31.20 14.90 21.13
CA LYS A 163 32.11 15.65 20.24
C LYS A 163 32.57 14.89 18.98
N ASN A 164 32.50 13.56 19.00
CA ASN A 164 32.90 12.69 17.89
C ASN A 164 31.75 12.36 16.93
N ILE A 165 30.53 12.83 17.19
CA ILE A 165 29.38 12.51 16.35
C ILE A 165 29.53 13.15 14.97
N ARG A 166 29.30 12.34 13.93
CA ARG A 166 29.36 12.70 12.52
C ARG A 166 28.01 12.53 11.85
N HIS A 167 27.23 11.55 12.27
CA HIS A 167 25.94 11.25 11.66
C HIS A 167 24.84 11.18 12.71
N LEU A 168 23.88 12.10 12.62
CA LEU A 168 22.65 12.10 13.40
C LEU A 168 21.46 12.01 12.42
N ASP A 169 20.85 10.83 12.33
CA ASP A 169 19.68 10.59 11.49
C ASP A 169 18.41 10.52 12.34
N ILE A 170 17.60 11.57 12.22
CA ILE A 170 16.35 11.79 12.95
C ILE A 170 15.17 11.96 11.97
N ARG A 171 15.28 11.45 10.73
CA ARG A 171 14.18 11.47 9.75
C ARG A 171 12.96 10.71 10.27
N ASP A 172 11.77 11.06 9.78
CA ASP A 172 10.50 10.41 10.11
C ASP A 172 10.22 10.36 11.63
N THR A 173 10.53 11.46 12.34
CA THR A 173 10.23 11.67 13.76
C THR A 173 9.22 12.83 13.92
N PRO A 174 7.90 12.57 13.73
CA PRO A 174 6.89 13.63 13.64
C PRO A 174 6.67 14.39 14.96
N PHE A 175 6.80 13.73 16.13
CA PHE A 175 6.65 14.38 17.44
C PHE A 175 7.91 15.09 17.95
N LEU A 176 9.03 15.02 17.22
CA LEU A 176 10.21 15.78 17.58
C LEU A 176 10.01 17.22 17.13
N HIS A 177 9.75 18.12 18.08
CA HIS A 177 9.38 19.52 17.84
C HIS A 177 10.47 20.55 18.17
N GLN A 178 11.60 20.12 18.78
CA GLN A 178 12.69 21.03 19.15
C GLN A 178 14.05 20.39 18.95
N MET A 179 15.02 21.21 18.57
CA MET A 179 16.43 20.84 18.59
C MET A 179 17.02 21.07 20.00
N PRO A 180 17.96 20.22 20.45
CA PRO A 180 18.61 20.39 21.74
C PRO A 180 19.51 21.63 21.75
N SER A 181 19.62 22.27 22.91
CA SER A 181 20.50 23.43 23.08
C SER A 181 21.96 23.04 22.78
N GLY A 182 22.68 23.92 22.07
CA GLY A 182 24.09 23.72 21.75
C GLY A 182 24.38 22.73 20.62
N ILE A 183 23.40 22.13 19.92
CA ILE A 183 23.66 21.27 18.74
C ILE A 183 24.60 21.94 17.71
N GLY A 184 24.59 23.28 17.64
CA GLY A 184 25.50 24.08 16.82
C GLY A 184 26.99 23.95 17.15
N GLU A 185 27.34 23.43 18.33
CA GLU A 185 28.73 23.20 18.76
C GLU A 185 29.33 21.91 18.17
N LEU A 186 28.51 21.04 17.57
CA LEU A 186 28.93 19.76 17.00
C LEU A 186 29.50 19.92 15.59
N LYS A 187 30.65 20.61 15.48
CA LYS A 187 31.31 20.99 14.22
C LYS A 187 31.75 19.82 13.34
N SER A 188 31.84 18.62 13.91
CA SER A 188 32.18 17.38 13.21
C SER A 188 31.00 16.73 12.48
N LEU A 189 29.78 17.25 12.63
CA LEU A 189 28.59 16.71 11.99
C LEU A 189 28.67 16.82 10.46
N GLN A 190 28.51 15.67 9.81
CA GLN A 190 28.47 15.49 8.36
C GLN A 190 27.04 15.21 7.88
N THR A 191 26.21 14.62 8.74
CA THR A 191 24.79 14.34 8.46
C THR A 191 23.94 14.81 9.63
N LEU A 192 23.06 15.77 9.36
CA LEU A 192 21.99 16.22 10.24
C LEU A 192 20.73 16.33 9.40
N SER A 193 19.88 15.30 9.48
CA SER A 193 18.84 15.08 8.47
C SER A 193 17.59 15.93 8.63
N LYS A 194 17.31 16.42 9.84
CA LYS A 194 16.17 17.27 10.19
C LYS A 194 16.69 18.39 11.08
N ILE A 195 16.27 19.62 10.83
CA ILE A 195 16.61 20.82 11.58
C ILE A 195 15.30 21.53 11.89
N ILE A 196 15.06 21.85 13.16
CA ILE A 196 13.82 22.51 13.58
C ILE A 196 14.19 23.87 14.17
N ILE A 197 13.75 24.92 13.51
CA ILE A 197 13.91 26.30 13.97
C ILE A 197 12.84 26.59 15.03
N GLY A 198 13.22 27.24 16.13
CA GLY A 198 12.32 27.56 17.24
C GLY A 198 12.47 29.02 17.70
N VAL A 199 11.48 29.51 18.47
CA VAL A 199 11.44 30.89 18.99
C VAL A 199 12.05 30.95 20.41
N GLU A 200 12.68 32.08 20.77
CA GLU A 200 13.23 32.50 22.09
C GLU A 200 14.28 31.58 22.74
N SER A 201 14.04 30.27 22.79
CA SER A 201 14.93 29.23 23.35
C SER A 201 15.23 28.09 22.36
N GLY A 202 14.75 28.21 21.12
CA GLY A 202 14.95 27.25 20.04
C GLY A 202 16.29 27.35 19.31
N PHE A 203 16.49 26.48 18.32
CA PHE A 203 17.68 26.53 17.47
C PHE A 203 17.54 27.63 16.41
N GLU A 204 18.55 28.51 16.37
CA GLU A 204 18.62 29.61 15.43
C GLU A 204 19.31 29.16 14.14
N ILE A 205 18.77 29.55 12.99
CA ILE A 205 19.30 29.16 11.68
C ILE A 205 20.75 29.63 11.46
N ALA A 206 21.14 30.79 12.02
CA ALA A 206 22.51 31.31 11.94
C ALA A 206 23.56 30.37 12.54
N LYS A 207 23.18 29.47 13.47
CA LYS A 207 24.09 28.46 14.04
C LYS A 207 24.51 27.41 13.02
N LEU A 208 23.84 27.32 11.86
CA LEU A 208 24.24 26.44 10.75
C LEU A 208 25.53 26.89 10.03
N LYS A 209 26.04 28.09 10.33
CA LYS A 209 27.33 28.60 9.82
C LYS A 209 28.48 27.61 10.05
N ASP A 210 28.49 26.92 11.19
CA ASP A 210 29.60 26.05 11.59
C ASP A 210 29.50 24.63 10.98
N PHE A 211 28.42 24.30 10.27
CA PHE A 211 28.18 22.98 9.68
C PHE A 211 28.65 22.90 8.22
N ASN A 212 29.93 23.17 7.99
CA ASN A 212 30.49 23.23 6.63
C ASN A 212 30.55 21.85 5.93
N ASN A 213 30.59 20.76 6.69
CA ASN A 213 30.65 19.40 6.16
C ASN A 213 29.27 18.75 5.99
N LEU A 214 28.19 19.51 6.21
CA LEU A 214 26.84 18.98 6.10
C LEU A 214 26.56 18.53 4.67
N SER A 215 26.17 17.26 4.55
CA SER A 215 25.94 16.61 3.27
C SER A 215 24.78 15.62 3.32
N GLY A 216 24.31 15.25 2.13
CA GLY A 216 23.20 14.31 1.97
C GLY A 216 21.84 14.99 2.07
N LYS A 217 20.87 14.33 2.73
CA LYS A 217 19.51 14.83 2.91
C LYS A 217 19.41 15.78 4.09
N VAL A 218 18.84 16.95 3.88
CA VAL A 218 18.55 17.94 4.92
C VAL A 218 17.13 18.46 4.78
N SER A 219 16.37 18.39 5.87
CA SER A 219 15.03 18.97 6.01
C SER A 219 15.06 20.06 7.07
N ILE A 220 14.60 21.27 6.74
CA ILE A 220 14.51 22.41 7.67
C ILE A 220 13.04 22.75 7.89
N MET A 221 12.64 22.79 9.16
CA MET A 221 11.27 23.09 9.58
C MET A 221 11.22 24.36 10.41
N GLY A 222 10.09 25.08 10.34
CA GLY A 222 9.84 26.28 11.14
C GLY A 222 10.51 27.53 10.58
N LEU A 223 10.70 27.62 9.26
CA LEU A 223 11.36 28.77 8.63
C LEU A 223 10.60 30.09 8.78
N ASP A 224 9.30 30.04 9.05
CA ASP A 224 8.45 31.16 9.48
C ASP A 224 8.97 31.87 10.74
N LYS A 225 9.75 31.17 11.57
CA LYS A 225 10.31 31.71 12.82
C LYS A 225 11.59 32.53 12.62
N VAL A 226 12.11 32.59 11.39
CA VAL A 226 13.30 33.37 11.05
C VAL A 226 12.92 34.84 10.94
N LYS A 227 13.39 35.66 11.88
CA LYS A 227 13.04 37.09 11.96
C LYS A 227 13.86 37.99 11.03
N ASN A 228 15.08 37.58 10.67
CA ASN A 228 16.00 38.37 9.85
C ASN A 228 16.59 37.54 8.71
N THR A 229 16.65 38.14 7.52
CA THR A 229 17.27 37.54 6.33
C THR A 229 18.76 37.29 6.47
N SER A 230 19.44 38.13 7.26
CA SER A 230 20.86 37.98 7.58
C SER A 230 21.17 36.62 8.23
N ASP A 231 20.25 36.09 9.02
CA ASP A 231 20.47 34.83 9.74
C ASP A 231 20.47 33.64 8.77
N ALA A 232 19.58 33.68 7.77
CA ALA A 232 19.55 32.71 6.68
C ALA A 232 20.81 32.81 5.80
N ARG A 233 21.29 34.03 5.52
CA ARG A 233 22.55 34.26 4.79
C ARG A 233 23.75 33.66 5.51
N VAL A 234 23.82 33.86 6.83
CA VAL A 234 24.91 33.35 7.68
C VAL A 234 24.92 31.81 7.73
N ALA A 235 23.77 31.16 7.55
CA ALA A 235 23.68 29.71 7.45
C ALA A 235 24.42 29.13 6.24
N ASN A 236 24.70 29.93 5.20
CA ASN A 236 25.64 29.63 4.10
C ASN A 236 25.39 28.25 3.44
N PHE A 237 24.20 28.05 2.90
CA PHE A 237 23.80 26.80 2.22
C PHE A 237 24.49 26.57 0.87
N SER A 238 25.04 27.62 0.27
CA SER A 238 25.80 27.55 -0.98
C SER A 238 27.11 26.76 -0.87
N GLN A 239 27.63 26.55 0.35
CA GLN A 239 28.84 25.73 0.60
C GLN A 239 28.53 24.30 1.07
N LYS A 240 27.25 23.95 1.29
CA LYS A 240 26.84 22.63 1.78
C LYS A 240 26.52 21.70 0.61
N ILE A 241 27.02 20.47 0.66
CA ILE A 241 26.91 19.50 -0.44
C ILE A 241 25.68 18.61 -0.23
N LEU A 242 24.51 19.13 -0.62
CA LEU A 242 23.24 18.46 -0.40
C LEU A 242 22.82 17.58 -1.58
N THR A 243 22.19 16.45 -1.28
CA THR A 243 21.58 15.55 -2.28
C THR A 243 20.06 15.69 -2.34
N GLU A 244 19.43 15.95 -1.18
CA GLU A 244 18.01 16.23 -1.03
C GLU A 244 17.86 17.43 -0.10
N PHE A 245 17.07 18.42 -0.52
CA PHE A 245 16.83 19.62 0.27
C PHE A 245 15.34 19.86 0.43
N GLU A 246 14.89 19.92 1.68
CA GLU A 246 13.50 20.16 2.04
C GLU A 246 13.41 21.34 2.99
N VAL A 247 12.52 22.28 2.68
CA VAL A 247 12.30 23.50 3.47
C VAL A 247 10.81 23.66 3.74
N ILE A 248 10.47 23.80 5.03
CA ILE A 248 9.11 23.71 5.55
C ILE A 248 8.85 24.89 6.48
N TRP A 249 7.79 25.64 6.20
CA TRP A 249 7.22 26.66 7.08
C TRP A 249 6.09 26.06 7.92
N SER A 250 5.65 26.77 8.95
CA SER A 250 4.46 26.38 9.72
C SER A 250 3.16 26.76 8.98
N ASP A 251 2.08 26.04 9.32
CA ASP A 251 0.72 26.34 8.88
C ASP A 251 0.03 27.37 9.81
N GLU A 252 0.81 28.23 10.49
CA GLU A 252 0.26 29.23 11.40
C GLU A 252 -0.42 30.36 10.59
N LEU A 253 -1.77 30.42 10.69
CA LEU A 253 -2.66 31.32 9.94
C LEU A 253 -3.00 32.62 10.70
N ASP A 254 -2.28 32.94 11.76
CA ASP A 254 -2.57 34.08 12.65
C ASP A 254 -2.25 35.47 12.05
N GLY A 255 -1.84 35.51 10.77
CA GLY A 255 -1.47 36.74 10.08
C GLY A 255 -0.09 37.29 10.44
N SER A 256 0.69 36.58 11.27
CA SER A 256 2.07 36.96 11.63
C SER A 256 3.08 36.76 10.50
N ARG A 257 2.70 36.00 9.46
CA ARG A 257 3.58 35.65 8.33
C ARG A 257 3.85 36.84 7.41
N ASN A 258 5.14 37.09 7.18
CA ASN A 258 5.62 38.17 6.32
C ASN A 258 6.09 37.61 4.96
N GLU A 259 5.27 37.81 3.94
CA GLU A 259 5.50 37.29 2.58
C GLU A 259 6.81 37.78 1.94
N ILE A 260 7.23 39.00 2.24
CA ILE A 260 8.48 39.59 1.71
C ILE A 260 9.66 38.92 2.42
N LEU A 261 9.61 38.85 3.74
CA LEU A 261 10.66 38.25 4.55
C LEU A 261 10.87 36.77 4.19
N GLU A 262 9.80 36.01 4.02
CA GLU A 262 9.92 34.59 3.66
C GLU A 262 10.56 34.40 2.29
N LYS A 263 10.21 35.23 1.30
CA LYS A 263 10.86 35.23 -0.02
C LYS A 263 12.34 35.51 0.08
N GLU A 264 12.72 36.51 0.87
CA GLU A 264 14.12 36.85 1.10
C GLU A 264 14.87 35.74 1.84
N VAL A 265 14.27 35.12 2.87
CA VAL A 265 14.83 33.97 3.58
C VAL A 265 15.05 32.80 2.64
N LEU A 266 14.06 32.41 1.83
CA LEU A 266 14.21 31.34 0.85
C LEU A 266 15.27 31.69 -0.21
N ASN A 267 15.40 32.96 -0.60
CA ASN A 267 16.42 33.42 -1.52
C ASN A 267 17.85 33.23 -0.97
N GLU A 268 18.06 33.51 0.32
CA GLU A 268 19.36 33.33 1.00
C GLU A 268 19.70 31.85 1.27
N LEU A 269 18.72 30.95 1.20
CA LEU A 269 18.90 29.50 1.42
C LEU A 269 19.26 28.72 0.16
N LYS A 270 19.63 29.39 -0.94
CA LYS A 270 20.06 28.72 -2.19
C LYS A 270 21.14 27.66 -1.92
N PRO A 271 20.88 26.38 -2.18
CA PRO A 271 21.86 25.31 -1.96
C PRO A 271 22.94 25.30 -3.06
N CYS A 272 24.05 24.61 -2.80
CA CYS A 272 25.00 24.24 -3.84
C CYS A 272 24.32 23.34 -4.90
N ASN A 273 24.63 23.56 -6.18
CA ASN A 273 23.94 22.97 -7.32
C ASN A 273 24.53 21.63 -7.81
N ASP A 274 25.76 21.29 -7.43
CA ASP A 274 26.52 20.18 -8.04
C ASP A 274 26.03 18.76 -7.72
N LYS A 275 25.22 18.58 -6.66
CA LYS A 275 24.78 17.24 -6.19
C LYS A 275 23.29 17.14 -5.88
N LEU A 276 22.54 18.24 -5.98
CA LEU A 276 21.13 18.26 -5.60
C LEU A 276 20.30 17.45 -6.60
N THR A 277 19.57 16.47 -6.09
CA THR A 277 18.71 15.58 -6.88
C THR A 277 17.22 15.73 -6.57
N GLN A 278 16.88 16.21 -5.37
CA GLN A 278 15.50 16.48 -4.97
C GLN A 278 15.39 17.80 -4.22
N LEU A 279 14.37 18.59 -4.54
CA LEU A 279 14.01 19.82 -3.86
C LEU A 279 12.53 19.74 -3.43
N LYS A 280 12.25 20.02 -2.16
CA LYS A 280 10.89 20.12 -1.63
C LYS A 280 10.70 21.44 -0.91
N ILE A 281 9.63 22.15 -1.24
CA ILE A 281 9.25 23.41 -0.59
C ILE A 281 7.80 23.25 -0.13
N MET A 282 7.57 23.39 1.18
CA MET A 282 6.25 23.18 1.77
C MET A 282 5.82 24.38 2.61
N LEU A 283 4.52 24.70 2.55
CA LEU A 283 3.87 25.73 3.35
C LEU A 283 4.45 27.13 3.17
N TYR A 284 5.19 27.41 2.08
CA TYR A 284 5.83 28.70 1.84
C TYR A 284 4.79 29.81 1.58
N GLY A 285 4.93 30.94 2.26
CA GLY A 285 3.93 32.03 2.32
C GLY A 285 4.26 33.24 1.46
N GLY A 286 5.36 33.22 0.71
CA GLY A 286 5.69 34.29 -0.23
C GLY A 286 4.83 34.23 -1.50
N LEU A 287 4.57 35.40 -2.10
CA LEU A 287 3.74 35.52 -3.31
C LEU A 287 4.42 34.91 -4.56
N GLU A 288 5.75 34.90 -4.58
CA GLU A 288 6.56 34.40 -5.69
C GLU A 288 7.76 33.61 -5.16
N PHE A 289 8.21 32.62 -5.94
CA PHE A 289 9.44 31.89 -5.63
C PHE A 289 10.70 32.69 -6.04
N PRO A 290 11.81 32.55 -5.30
CA PRO A 290 13.10 33.07 -5.74
C PRO A 290 13.54 32.44 -7.08
N ASN A 291 14.21 33.24 -7.91
CA ASN A 291 14.67 32.82 -9.25
C ASN A 291 15.56 31.57 -9.23
N TRP A 292 16.24 31.27 -8.12
CA TRP A 292 17.11 30.11 -8.04
C TRP A 292 16.33 28.80 -8.10
N VAL A 293 15.06 28.74 -7.68
CA VAL A 293 14.26 27.50 -7.61
C VAL A 293 14.12 26.84 -8.99
N GLY A 294 14.01 27.64 -10.06
CA GLY A 294 13.99 27.19 -11.46
C GLY A 294 15.32 27.34 -12.20
N SER A 295 16.44 27.53 -11.50
CA SER A 295 17.71 27.85 -12.15
C SER A 295 18.26 26.65 -12.95
N PRO A 296 18.69 26.85 -14.22
CA PRO A 296 19.30 25.79 -15.03
C PRO A 296 20.66 25.31 -14.48
N SER A 297 21.19 25.96 -13.44
CA SER A 297 22.41 25.53 -12.76
C SER A 297 22.27 24.18 -12.03
N PHE A 298 21.05 23.72 -11.77
CA PHE A 298 20.76 22.43 -11.12
C PHE A 298 20.77 21.25 -12.12
N LEU A 299 21.97 20.85 -12.55
CA LEU A 299 22.17 19.83 -13.59
C LEU A 299 21.72 18.42 -13.22
N HIS A 300 21.54 18.11 -11.93
CA HIS A 300 21.20 16.77 -11.43
C HIS A 300 19.84 16.70 -10.74
N LEU A 301 19.08 17.80 -10.71
CA LEU A 301 17.79 17.87 -10.04
C LEU A 301 16.75 17.09 -10.82
N LYS A 302 16.24 16.01 -10.22
CA LYS A 302 15.32 15.04 -10.82
C LYS A 302 13.90 15.15 -10.31
N HIS A 303 13.72 15.61 -9.07
CA HIS A 303 12.43 15.69 -8.42
C HIS A 303 12.23 17.07 -7.77
N VAL A 304 11.14 17.74 -8.09
CA VAL A 304 10.71 18.99 -7.45
C VAL A 304 9.29 18.82 -6.93
N SER A 305 9.09 19.14 -5.64
CA SER A 305 7.79 19.13 -4.97
C SER A 305 7.51 20.52 -4.38
N LEU A 306 6.40 21.12 -4.77
CA LEU A 306 5.89 22.37 -4.19
C LEU A 306 4.52 22.05 -3.56
N SER A 307 4.39 22.19 -2.25
CA SER A 307 3.17 21.77 -1.52
C SER A 307 2.67 22.86 -0.58
N ASP A 308 1.35 23.11 -0.57
CA ASP A 308 0.66 24.04 0.34
C ASP A 308 1.23 25.47 0.34
N CYS A 309 1.83 25.91 -0.76
CA CYS A 309 2.30 27.29 -0.94
C CYS A 309 1.14 28.21 -1.35
N LYS A 310 0.06 28.22 -0.55
CA LYS A 310 -1.29 28.71 -0.91
C LYS A 310 -1.33 30.17 -1.39
N ARG A 311 -0.46 31.03 -0.86
CA ARG A 311 -0.40 32.46 -1.23
C ARG A 311 0.35 32.73 -2.52
N CYS A 312 1.07 31.74 -3.06
CA CYS A 312 1.87 31.93 -4.25
C CYS A 312 0.96 32.12 -5.48
N THR A 313 1.22 33.16 -6.25
CA THR A 313 0.41 33.52 -7.44
C THR A 313 1.06 33.08 -8.76
N THR A 314 2.35 32.74 -8.75
CA THR A 314 3.11 32.38 -9.94
C THR A 314 4.05 31.19 -9.70
N LEU A 315 4.10 30.26 -10.65
CA LEU A 315 5.02 29.12 -10.59
C LEU A 315 6.45 29.53 -10.96
N PRO A 316 7.48 28.90 -10.36
CA PRO A 316 8.87 29.13 -10.76
C PRO A 316 9.15 28.55 -12.15
N SER A 317 10.19 29.07 -12.82
CA SER A 317 10.59 28.66 -14.17
C SER A 317 11.29 27.29 -14.22
N LEU A 318 10.56 26.23 -13.87
CA LEU A 318 11.06 24.85 -13.76
C LEU A 318 11.32 24.18 -15.12
N GLY A 319 10.76 24.69 -16.22
CA GLY A 319 10.92 24.11 -17.56
C GLY A 319 12.37 24.08 -18.06
N GLN A 320 13.22 24.94 -17.52
CA GLN A 320 14.64 25.04 -17.88
C GLN A 320 15.50 23.93 -17.25
N LEU A 321 14.95 23.12 -16.34
CA LEU A 321 15.66 22.07 -15.62
C LEU A 321 15.82 20.82 -16.49
N SER A 322 17.03 20.62 -17.01
CA SER A 322 17.30 19.58 -18.02
C SER A 322 17.19 18.14 -17.52
N SER A 323 17.41 17.90 -16.23
CA SER A 323 17.38 16.56 -15.60
C SER A 323 16.09 16.24 -14.85
N LEU A 324 15.13 17.18 -14.82
CA LEU A 324 13.89 17.01 -14.05
C LEU A 324 13.05 15.89 -14.66
N LYS A 325 12.73 14.88 -13.85
CA LYS A 325 11.93 13.70 -14.20
C LYS A 325 10.54 13.73 -13.60
N GLU A 326 10.42 14.29 -12.40
CA GLU A 326 9.18 14.33 -11.62
C GLU A 326 8.92 15.75 -11.11
N LEU A 327 7.74 16.26 -11.40
CA LEU A 327 7.24 17.54 -10.90
C LEU A 327 5.89 17.33 -10.20
N PHE A 328 5.86 17.65 -8.92
CA PHE A 328 4.68 17.56 -8.07
C PHE A 328 4.33 18.95 -7.54
N ILE A 329 3.10 19.41 -7.79
CA ILE A 329 2.60 20.71 -7.37
C ILE A 329 1.24 20.47 -6.68
N GLU A 330 1.14 20.87 -5.42
CA GLU A 330 -0.03 20.64 -4.57
C GLU A 330 -0.40 21.91 -3.77
N GLY A 331 -1.67 22.27 -3.69
CA GLY A 331 -2.13 23.32 -2.76
C GLY A 331 -1.57 24.72 -3.04
N LEU A 332 -1.26 25.06 -4.30
CA LEU A 332 -0.86 26.43 -4.71
C LEU A 332 -2.11 27.23 -5.13
N ASP A 333 -2.99 27.50 -4.17
CA ASP A 333 -4.32 28.08 -4.39
C ASP A 333 -4.31 29.47 -5.05
N GLY A 334 -3.25 30.26 -4.88
CA GLY A 334 -3.12 31.57 -5.52
C GLY A 334 -2.80 31.52 -7.02
N VAL A 335 -2.40 30.38 -7.57
CA VAL A 335 -2.02 30.24 -8.98
C VAL A 335 -3.27 30.06 -9.84
N GLU A 336 -3.67 31.11 -10.55
CA GLU A 336 -4.83 31.05 -11.45
C GLU A 336 -4.52 30.48 -12.84
N VAL A 337 -3.30 30.70 -13.35
CA VAL A 337 -2.91 30.31 -14.70
C VAL A 337 -1.58 29.58 -14.68
N VAL A 338 -1.57 28.34 -15.20
CA VAL A 338 -0.35 27.59 -15.50
C VAL A 338 0.01 27.84 -16.96
N GLY A 339 1.09 28.60 -17.17
CA GLY A 339 1.51 29.00 -18.52
C GLY A 339 3.00 29.31 -18.61
N LEU A 340 3.36 30.38 -19.33
CA LEU A 340 4.75 30.71 -19.67
C LEU A 340 5.70 30.85 -18.47
N ALA A 341 5.19 31.27 -17.31
CA ALA A 341 5.99 31.39 -16.08
C ALA A 341 6.70 30.08 -15.70
N LEU A 342 6.01 28.94 -15.88
CA LEU A 342 6.55 27.62 -15.57
C LEU A 342 7.72 27.23 -16.50
N PHE A 343 7.75 27.73 -17.73
CA PHE A 343 8.78 27.39 -18.72
C PHE A 343 9.99 28.34 -18.67
N GLY A 344 9.78 29.59 -18.25
CA GLY A 344 10.77 30.65 -18.30
C GLY A 344 11.28 30.97 -19.71
N ASN A 345 12.47 31.56 -19.80
CA ASN A 345 13.08 32.08 -21.03
C ASN A 345 13.56 31.02 -22.06
N GLY A 346 13.62 29.73 -21.72
CA GLY A 346 14.64 28.84 -22.31
C GLY A 346 14.23 27.46 -22.82
N GLY A 347 13.04 26.93 -22.57
CA GLY A 347 12.62 25.72 -23.29
C GLY A 347 11.78 24.71 -22.51
N ALA A 348 11.30 23.76 -23.31
CA ALA A 348 10.56 22.56 -22.94
C ALA A 348 11.21 21.80 -21.77
N PHE A 349 10.41 21.03 -21.05
CA PHE A 349 10.86 20.06 -20.06
C PHE A 349 11.45 18.81 -20.76
N PRO A 350 12.79 18.69 -20.92
CA PRO A 350 13.34 17.72 -21.87
C PRO A 350 13.36 16.29 -21.32
N SER A 351 13.34 16.13 -19.99
CA SER A 351 13.44 14.83 -19.31
C SER A 351 12.23 14.51 -18.43
N LEU A 352 11.21 15.38 -18.38
CA LEU A 352 10.09 15.23 -17.45
C LEU A 352 9.22 14.05 -17.87
N GLU A 353 9.02 13.09 -16.98
CA GLU A 353 8.26 11.86 -17.22
C GLU A 353 6.91 11.88 -16.47
N THR A 354 6.87 12.47 -15.27
CA THR A 354 5.68 12.55 -14.42
C THR A 354 5.39 14.00 -14.04
N LEU A 355 4.17 14.44 -14.32
CA LEU A 355 3.64 15.75 -13.96
C LEU A 355 2.37 15.58 -13.13
N THR A 356 2.31 16.21 -11.97
CA THR A 356 1.19 16.05 -11.03
C THR A 356 0.77 17.40 -10.46
N PHE A 357 -0.54 17.65 -10.54
CA PHE A 357 -1.23 18.79 -9.92
C PHE A 357 -2.31 18.26 -8.99
N VAL A 358 -2.30 18.70 -7.72
CA VAL A 358 -3.26 18.25 -6.70
C VAL A 358 -3.82 19.45 -5.93
N SER A 359 -5.12 19.51 -5.68
CA SER A 359 -5.73 20.50 -4.79
C SER A 359 -5.34 21.94 -5.14
N MET A 360 -5.29 22.28 -6.43
CA MET A 360 -4.94 23.61 -6.93
C MET A 360 -6.20 24.48 -7.02
N LEU A 361 -6.70 24.97 -5.88
CA LEU A 361 -8.08 25.47 -5.80
C LEU A 361 -8.33 26.73 -6.65
N GLY A 362 -7.34 27.61 -6.85
CA GLY A 362 -7.51 28.80 -7.68
C GLY A 362 -7.20 28.60 -9.17
N TRP A 363 -6.72 27.42 -9.58
CA TRP A 363 -6.27 27.18 -10.95
C TRP A 363 -7.44 27.14 -11.93
N LYS A 364 -7.46 28.05 -12.90
CA LYS A 364 -8.53 28.23 -13.89
C LYS A 364 -8.13 27.77 -15.29
N LYS A 365 -6.89 28.02 -15.70
CA LYS A 365 -6.45 27.79 -17.08
C LYS A 365 -5.05 27.21 -17.17
N TRP A 366 -4.88 26.23 -18.07
CA TRP A 366 -3.59 25.73 -18.50
C TRP A 366 -3.40 25.96 -20.00
N SER A 367 -2.54 26.94 -20.33
CA SER A 367 -2.21 27.29 -21.71
C SER A 367 -0.72 27.23 -21.97
N THR A 368 -0.31 26.46 -22.97
CA THR A 368 1.04 26.47 -23.52
C THR A 368 1.02 27.12 -24.90
N ASN A 369 1.97 28.01 -25.21
CA ASN A 369 2.15 28.45 -26.60
C ASN A 369 2.36 27.22 -27.50
N SER A 370 1.91 27.29 -28.75
CA SER A 370 1.65 26.18 -29.71
C SER A 370 2.87 25.35 -30.17
N GLY A 371 3.79 24.98 -29.28
CA GLY A 371 4.94 24.10 -29.55
C GLY A 371 5.02 22.96 -28.55
N VAL A 372 5.80 21.92 -28.86
CA VAL A 372 6.01 20.79 -27.95
C VAL A 372 6.83 21.23 -26.74
N VAL A 373 6.17 21.35 -25.59
CA VAL A 373 6.82 21.79 -24.33
C VAL A 373 7.11 20.63 -23.37
N PHE A 374 6.52 19.46 -23.60
CA PHE A 374 6.66 18.29 -22.73
C PHE A 374 6.94 17.01 -23.55
N PRO A 375 8.13 16.89 -24.17
CA PRO A 375 8.46 15.79 -25.08
C PRO A 375 8.41 14.39 -24.44
N CYS A 376 8.68 14.27 -23.14
CA CYS A 376 8.87 12.98 -22.46
C CYS A 376 7.80 12.63 -21.42
N VAL A 377 6.79 13.49 -21.20
CA VAL A 377 5.79 13.24 -20.15
C VAL A 377 4.95 12.03 -20.52
N LYS A 378 4.96 11.03 -19.64
CA LYS A 378 4.21 9.76 -19.77
C LYS A 378 3.02 9.73 -18.83
N HIS A 379 3.13 10.35 -17.66
CA HIS A 379 2.12 10.32 -16.61
C HIS A 379 1.69 11.74 -16.27
N LEU A 380 0.39 12.02 -16.44
CA LEU A 380 -0.24 13.27 -16.00
C LEU A 380 -1.37 12.95 -15.02
N LEU A 381 -1.29 13.51 -13.82
CA LEU A 381 -2.34 13.49 -12.81
C LEU A 381 -2.80 14.91 -12.52
N ILE A 382 -4.10 15.15 -12.66
CA ILE A 382 -4.80 16.36 -12.21
C ILE A 382 -5.86 15.89 -11.23
N ASN A 383 -5.77 16.31 -9.97
CA ASN A 383 -6.67 15.84 -8.93
C ASN A 383 -7.18 17.02 -8.09
N ASP A 384 -8.48 17.08 -7.84
CA ASP A 384 -9.08 18.09 -6.96
C ASP A 384 -8.76 19.53 -7.40
N CYS A 385 -9.03 19.84 -8.66
CA CYS A 385 -8.82 21.18 -9.24
C CYS A 385 -10.18 21.77 -9.67
N PRO A 386 -11.03 22.21 -8.72
CA PRO A 386 -12.45 22.45 -8.99
C PRO A 386 -12.74 23.64 -9.89
N ASN A 387 -11.84 24.63 -9.96
CA ASN A 387 -12.00 25.84 -10.78
C ASN A 387 -11.33 25.73 -12.16
N LEU A 388 -10.72 24.59 -12.49
CA LEU A 388 -10.00 24.40 -13.75
C LEU A 388 -11.01 24.27 -14.90
N VAL A 389 -10.97 25.22 -15.84
CA VAL A 389 -11.92 25.28 -16.97
C VAL A 389 -11.29 24.77 -18.27
N GLU A 390 -10.01 25.07 -18.49
CA GLU A 390 -9.33 24.85 -19.77
C GLU A 390 -7.96 24.18 -19.60
N VAL A 391 -7.70 23.13 -20.37
CA VAL A 391 -6.41 22.43 -20.44
C VAL A 391 -5.94 22.20 -21.89
N THR A 392 -4.69 22.55 -22.18
CA THR A 392 -4.03 22.27 -23.46
C THR A 392 -3.15 21.02 -23.37
N LEU A 393 -3.55 19.92 -24.02
CA LEU A 393 -2.79 18.66 -24.05
C LEU A 393 -1.94 18.46 -25.32
N ALA A 394 -2.04 19.34 -26.31
CA ALA A 394 -1.27 19.28 -27.56
C ALA A 394 0.26 19.24 -27.36
N SER A 395 0.74 19.69 -26.20
CA SER A 395 2.17 19.76 -25.86
C SER A 395 2.77 18.43 -25.34
N LEU A 396 1.98 17.35 -25.29
CA LEU A 396 2.31 16.08 -24.61
C LEU A 396 2.29 14.85 -25.56
N PRO A 397 3.23 14.74 -26.53
CA PRO A 397 3.20 13.69 -27.55
C PRO A 397 3.42 12.25 -27.00
N SER A 398 4.09 12.12 -25.86
CA SER A 398 4.46 10.83 -25.24
C SER A 398 3.49 10.39 -24.13
N LEU A 399 2.37 11.10 -23.94
CA LEU A 399 1.45 10.84 -22.83
C LEU A 399 0.87 9.44 -22.92
N ASN A 400 1.07 8.65 -21.86
CA ASN A 400 0.65 7.24 -21.79
C ASN A 400 -0.49 7.03 -20.79
N VAL A 401 -0.44 7.74 -19.66
CA VAL A 401 -1.44 7.68 -18.58
C VAL A 401 -1.93 9.08 -18.29
N LEU A 402 -3.25 9.28 -18.40
CA LEU A 402 -3.94 10.50 -18.00
C LEU A 402 -4.96 10.17 -16.91
N LYS A 403 -4.84 10.86 -15.77
CA LYS A 403 -5.80 10.79 -14.67
C LYS A 403 -6.33 12.19 -14.38
N VAL A 404 -7.64 12.37 -14.44
CA VAL A 404 -8.31 13.63 -14.09
C VAL A 404 -9.43 13.31 -13.10
N ASN A 405 -9.29 13.81 -11.87
CA ASN A 405 -10.19 13.50 -10.77
C ASN A 405 -10.71 14.78 -10.13
N SER A 406 -11.99 14.82 -9.77
CA SER A 406 -12.62 15.94 -9.04
C SER A 406 -12.32 17.29 -9.71
N CYS A 407 -12.60 17.36 -11.02
CA CYS A 407 -12.42 18.56 -11.85
C CYS A 407 -13.74 18.95 -12.55
N PRO A 408 -14.81 19.29 -11.79
CA PRO A 408 -16.16 19.46 -12.33
C PRO A 408 -16.31 20.64 -13.32
N SER A 409 -15.47 21.68 -13.21
CA SER A 409 -15.55 22.86 -14.10
C SER A 409 -14.79 22.69 -15.42
N LEU A 410 -14.09 21.57 -15.61
CA LEU A 410 -13.29 21.35 -16.81
C LEU A 410 -14.21 21.09 -17.99
N VAL A 411 -14.20 21.99 -18.98
CA VAL A 411 -15.04 21.89 -20.18
C VAL A 411 -14.21 21.90 -21.45
N GLU A 412 -13.15 22.69 -21.47
CA GLU A 412 -12.31 22.86 -22.64
C GLU A 412 -11.03 22.04 -22.53
N VAL A 413 -10.94 20.99 -23.34
CA VAL A 413 -9.68 20.30 -23.57
C VAL A 413 -9.26 20.55 -25.01
N MET A 414 -8.22 21.34 -25.20
CA MET A 414 -7.64 21.63 -26.52
C MET A 414 -6.59 20.56 -26.83
N ILE A 415 -6.90 19.68 -27.76
CA ILE A 415 -6.09 18.48 -28.02
C ILE A 415 -5.93 18.27 -29.53
N GLU A 416 -4.69 17.98 -29.94
CA GLU A 416 -4.39 17.27 -31.18
C GLU A 416 -4.53 15.74 -30.94
N ALA A 417 -4.23 14.89 -31.92
CA ALA A 417 -4.28 13.45 -31.70
C ALA A 417 -3.35 13.01 -30.54
N LEU A 418 -3.83 12.13 -29.65
CA LEU A 418 -3.07 11.53 -28.55
C LEU A 418 -2.79 10.04 -28.84
N PRO A 419 -1.91 9.71 -29.80
CA PRO A 419 -1.71 8.34 -30.28
C PRO A 419 -1.07 7.41 -29.24
N SER A 420 -0.43 7.95 -28.20
CA SER A 420 0.31 7.19 -27.19
C SER A 420 -0.52 6.90 -25.92
N LEU A 421 -1.70 7.53 -25.78
CA LEU A 421 -2.51 7.46 -24.58
C LEU A 421 -3.13 6.05 -24.45
N ASN A 422 -2.71 5.33 -23.42
CA ASN A 422 -3.08 3.93 -23.20
C ASN A 422 -4.07 3.77 -22.04
N VAL A 423 -3.90 4.57 -20.99
CA VAL A 423 -4.72 4.53 -19.78
C VAL A 423 -5.37 5.89 -19.57
N LEU A 424 -6.70 5.90 -19.49
CA LEU A 424 -7.50 7.06 -19.15
C LEU A 424 -8.34 6.75 -17.91
N GLU A 425 -8.17 7.54 -16.85
CA GLU A 425 -8.99 7.47 -15.64
C GLU A 425 -9.62 8.83 -15.39
N LEU A 426 -10.95 8.88 -15.34
CA LEU A 426 -11.73 10.09 -15.08
C LEU A 426 -12.65 9.86 -13.88
N THR A 427 -12.59 10.74 -12.89
CA THR A 427 -13.44 10.67 -11.68
C THR A 427 -14.07 12.04 -11.44
N GLU A 428 -15.38 12.12 -11.16
CA GLU A 428 -16.06 13.38 -10.84
C GLU A 428 -15.80 14.49 -11.88
N CYS A 429 -16.03 14.17 -13.16
CA CYS A 429 -15.78 15.04 -14.32
C CYS A 429 -17.02 15.13 -15.23
N ASP A 430 -17.09 16.16 -16.08
CA ASP A 430 -18.14 16.29 -17.09
C ASP A 430 -17.98 15.30 -18.26
N SER A 431 -19.08 14.73 -18.72
CA SER A 431 -19.11 13.77 -19.84
C SER A 431 -18.58 14.34 -21.17
N GLY A 432 -18.60 15.67 -21.36
CA GLY A 432 -17.99 16.35 -22.49
C GLY A 432 -16.48 16.19 -22.53
N VAL A 433 -15.82 16.17 -21.37
CA VAL A 433 -14.37 15.90 -21.25
C VAL A 433 -14.05 14.48 -21.68
N LEU A 434 -14.81 13.50 -21.16
CA LEU A 434 -14.72 12.09 -21.54
C LEU A 434 -14.83 11.92 -23.06
N ARG A 435 -15.86 12.51 -23.68
CA ARG A 435 -16.08 12.42 -25.13
C ARG A 435 -14.93 12.99 -25.94
N ARG A 436 -14.44 14.19 -25.60
CA ARG A 436 -13.34 14.83 -26.33
C ARG A 436 -12.05 14.01 -26.26
N LEU A 437 -11.68 13.52 -25.07
CA LEU A 437 -10.47 12.73 -24.87
C LEU A 437 -10.50 11.41 -25.65
N ILE A 438 -11.63 10.71 -25.63
CA ILE A 438 -11.77 9.43 -26.32
C ILE A 438 -11.76 9.59 -27.85
N GLN A 439 -12.30 10.69 -28.38
CA GLN A 439 -12.29 10.96 -29.83
C GLN A 439 -10.88 11.11 -30.42
N VAL A 440 -9.92 11.60 -29.62
CA VAL A 440 -8.55 11.89 -30.07
C VAL A 440 -7.53 10.82 -29.65
N ALA A 441 -7.92 9.89 -28.78
CA ALA A 441 -7.05 8.88 -28.19
C ALA A 441 -7.43 7.45 -28.65
N SER A 442 -7.00 7.09 -29.86
CA SER A 442 -7.34 5.81 -30.49
C SER A 442 -6.63 4.59 -29.89
N ALA A 443 -5.61 4.78 -29.05
CA ALA A 443 -4.79 3.72 -28.48
C ALA A 443 -5.18 3.31 -27.04
N ILE A 444 -6.27 3.86 -26.49
CA ILE A 444 -6.70 3.56 -25.12
C ILE A 444 -7.02 2.07 -24.99
N THR A 445 -6.33 1.38 -24.08
CA THR A 445 -6.62 -0.01 -23.72
C THR A 445 -7.27 -0.16 -22.36
N LYS A 446 -7.12 0.83 -21.47
CA LYS A 446 -7.79 0.87 -20.17
C LYS A 446 -8.54 2.17 -20.01
N LEU A 447 -9.85 2.08 -19.79
CA LEU A 447 -10.72 3.21 -19.48
C LEU A 447 -11.38 2.97 -18.13
N SER A 448 -11.18 3.89 -17.19
CA SER A 448 -11.89 3.93 -15.91
C SER A 448 -12.67 5.23 -15.82
N ILE A 449 -13.97 5.14 -15.56
CA ILE A 449 -14.84 6.29 -15.33
C ILE A 449 -15.58 6.11 -14.01
N GLU A 450 -15.59 7.16 -13.19
CA GLU A 450 -16.29 7.19 -11.91
C GLU A 450 -17.03 8.51 -11.73
N ASP A 451 -18.31 8.45 -11.37
CA ASP A 451 -19.14 9.63 -11.06
C ASP A 451 -19.07 10.74 -12.14
N ILE A 452 -19.29 10.36 -13.40
CA ILE A 452 -19.25 11.31 -14.54
C ILE A 452 -20.60 11.99 -14.69
N SER A 453 -20.62 13.32 -14.58
CA SER A 453 -21.83 14.13 -14.71
C SER A 453 -22.25 14.32 -16.17
N GLY A 454 -23.57 14.34 -16.42
CA GLY A 454 -24.14 14.47 -17.76
C GLY A 454 -24.00 13.21 -18.62
N LEU A 455 -23.58 12.07 -18.05
CA LEU A 455 -23.37 10.80 -18.76
C LEU A 455 -24.69 10.08 -19.05
N SER A 456 -25.59 10.74 -19.78
CA SER A 456 -26.81 10.13 -20.29
C SER A 456 -26.54 9.00 -21.28
N ASP A 457 -27.49 8.08 -21.46
CA ASP A 457 -27.39 6.99 -22.44
C ASP A 457 -27.04 7.48 -23.85
N ALA A 458 -27.60 8.63 -24.27
CA ALA A 458 -27.33 9.23 -25.57
C ALA A 458 -25.87 9.72 -25.69
N MET A 459 -25.32 10.32 -24.64
CA MET A 459 -23.92 10.73 -24.59
C MET A 459 -23.00 9.50 -24.65
N TRP A 460 -23.29 8.48 -23.85
CA TRP A 460 -22.52 7.26 -23.79
C TRP A 460 -22.51 6.47 -25.12
N ARG A 461 -23.64 6.42 -25.84
CA ARG A 461 -23.71 5.89 -27.21
C ARG A 461 -22.75 6.60 -28.17
N GLY A 462 -22.59 7.91 -27.99
CA GLY A 462 -21.61 8.69 -28.75
C GLY A 462 -20.15 8.36 -28.40
N VAL A 463 -19.88 7.90 -27.17
CA VAL A 463 -18.54 7.55 -26.66
C VAL A 463 -18.15 6.13 -27.03
N ILE A 464 -19.06 5.17 -26.86
CA ILE A 464 -18.76 3.72 -26.98
C ILE A 464 -18.18 3.34 -28.34
N GLN A 465 -18.58 4.02 -29.42
CA GLN A 465 -18.10 3.77 -30.79
C GLN A 465 -16.58 3.95 -30.98
N TYR A 466 -15.92 4.66 -30.09
CA TYR A 466 -14.47 4.91 -30.13
C TYR A 466 -13.67 3.91 -29.28
N LEU A 467 -14.33 3.00 -28.56
CA LEU A 467 -13.69 2.09 -27.60
C LEU A 467 -13.13 0.79 -28.22
N GLY A 468 -12.94 0.73 -29.53
CA GLY A 468 -12.50 -0.48 -30.25
C GLY A 468 -11.15 -1.06 -29.81
N ALA A 469 -10.28 -0.23 -29.21
CA ALA A 469 -9.00 -0.64 -28.67
C ALA A 469 -9.04 -1.10 -27.19
N VAL A 470 -10.13 -0.77 -26.47
CA VAL A 470 -10.26 -0.97 -25.03
C VAL A 470 -10.32 -2.46 -24.68
N LYS A 471 -9.53 -2.85 -23.69
CA LYS A 471 -9.45 -4.20 -23.11
C LYS A 471 -10.02 -4.24 -21.69
N GLU A 472 -9.87 -3.15 -20.95
CA GLU A 472 -10.34 -3.01 -19.57
C GLU A 472 -11.25 -1.78 -19.49
N LEU A 473 -12.52 -2.00 -19.13
CA LEU A 473 -13.51 -0.94 -18.97
C LEU A 473 -14.09 -1.00 -17.56
N TRP A 474 -13.86 0.05 -16.78
CA TRP A 474 -14.38 0.21 -15.42
C TRP A 474 -15.35 1.39 -15.40
N ILE A 475 -16.57 1.16 -14.91
CA ILE A 475 -17.63 2.15 -14.79
C ILE A 475 -18.15 2.12 -13.37
N TRP A 476 -18.03 3.23 -12.64
CA TRP A 476 -18.38 3.29 -11.24
C TRP A 476 -19.24 4.49 -10.92
N ASN A 477 -20.27 4.35 -10.08
CA ASN A 477 -21.11 5.47 -9.63
C ASN A 477 -21.71 6.34 -10.76
N CYS A 478 -21.90 5.80 -11.98
CA CYS A 478 -22.44 6.53 -13.12
C CYS A 478 -23.96 6.40 -13.17
N ASN A 479 -24.66 7.08 -12.26
CA ASN A 479 -26.09 6.93 -12.05
C ASN A 479 -26.99 7.58 -13.13
N GLU A 480 -26.44 8.26 -14.12
CA GLU A 480 -27.22 8.76 -15.27
C GLU A 480 -27.40 7.70 -16.38
N LEU A 481 -26.67 6.58 -16.30
CA LEU A 481 -26.74 5.48 -17.26
C LEU A 481 -27.85 4.50 -16.89
N SER A 482 -28.74 4.24 -17.85
CA SER A 482 -29.73 3.16 -17.75
C SER A 482 -29.27 1.89 -18.46
N TYR A 483 -28.44 2.02 -19.50
CA TYR A 483 -27.91 0.91 -20.31
C TYR A 483 -26.45 1.14 -20.70
N LEU A 484 -25.66 0.07 -20.82
CA LEU A 484 -24.28 0.17 -21.31
C LEU A 484 -24.17 0.15 -22.84
N TRP A 485 -25.13 -0.45 -23.55
CA TRP A 485 -25.16 -0.43 -25.02
C TRP A 485 -26.57 -0.63 -25.58
N GLU A 486 -26.78 -0.22 -26.84
CA GLU A 486 -28.09 -0.31 -27.51
C GLU A 486 -28.49 -1.75 -27.81
N SER A 487 -27.52 -2.57 -28.23
CA SER A 487 -27.73 -3.98 -28.55
C SER A 487 -26.40 -4.72 -28.48
N ASP A 488 -26.45 -6.03 -28.32
CA ASP A 488 -25.25 -6.86 -28.29
C ASP A 488 -24.50 -6.83 -29.64
N GLU A 489 -25.20 -6.66 -30.77
CA GLU A 489 -24.55 -6.44 -32.07
C GLU A 489 -23.76 -5.14 -32.10
N ALA A 490 -24.32 -4.05 -31.57
CA ALA A 490 -23.63 -2.76 -31.50
C ALA A 490 -22.39 -2.87 -30.59
N ALA A 491 -22.54 -3.49 -29.42
CA ALA A 491 -21.43 -3.73 -28.49
C ALA A 491 -20.32 -4.58 -29.13
N SER A 492 -20.67 -5.64 -29.86
CA SER A 492 -19.68 -6.51 -30.51
C SER A 492 -18.84 -5.80 -31.59
N LYS A 493 -19.39 -4.76 -32.21
CA LYS A 493 -18.68 -3.91 -33.19
C LYS A 493 -17.85 -2.82 -32.52
N ALA A 494 -18.33 -2.26 -31.40
CA ALA A 494 -17.68 -1.16 -30.70
C ALA A 494 -16.60 -1.62 -29.71
N LEU A 495 -16.81 -2.73 -29.01
CA LEU A 495 -15.99 -3.24 -27.90
C LEU A 495 -15.24 -4.52 -28.29
N VAL A 496 -14.66 -4.53 -29.50
CA VAL A 496 -14.08 -5.73 -30.13
C VAL A 496 -13.00 -6.40 -29.28
N LYS A 497 -12.17 -5.60 -28.57
CA LYS A 497 -11.03 -6.09 -27.79
C LYS A 497 -11.30 -6.23 -26.29
N LEU A 498 -12.52 -5.93 -25.83
CA LEU A 498 -12.85 -5.89 -24.41
C LEU A 498 -12.66 -7.27 -23.77
N ARG A 499 -11.90 -7.32 -22.66
CA ARG A 499 -11.58 -8.53 -21.90
C ARG A 499 -12.13 -8.47 -20.49
N GLU A 500 -12.10 -7.28 -19.87
CA GLU A 500 -12.58 -7.06 -18.51
C GLU A 500 -13.59 -5.91 -18.50
N LEU A 501 -14.77 -6.20 -17.96
CA LEU A 501 -15.80 -5.21 -17.67
C LEU A 501 -16.08 -5.22 -16.18
N ARG A 502 -15.91 -4.07 -15.54
CA ARG A 502 -16.25 -3.86 -14.12
C ARG A 502 -17.26 -2.73 -14.02
N VAL A 503 -18.38 -3.00 -13.38
CA VAL A 503 -19.46 -2.02 -13.18
C VAL A 503 -19.87 -2.05 -11.73
N GLY A 504 -19.97 -0.89 -11.09
CA GLY A 504 -20.53 -0.87 -9.76
C GLY A 504 -21.03 0.46 -9.26
N VAL A 505 -21.93 0.40 -8.28
CA VAL A 505 -22.62 1.57 -7.71
C VAL A 505 -23.39 2.37 -8.78
N CYS A 506 -23.75 1.72 -9.90
CA CYS A 506 -24.59 2.31 -10.94
C CYS A 506 -26.04 1.90 -10.68
N ASP A 507 -26.73 2.63 -9.81
CA ASP A 507 -28.03 2.25 -9.27
C ASP A 507 -29.15 2.34 -10.29
N ASN A 508 -29.09 3.28 -11.25
CA ASN A 508 -30.09 3.40 -12.30
C ASN A 508 -29.89 2.45 -13.49
N LEU A 509 -28.81 1.65 -13.48
CA LEU A 509 -28.53 0.68 -14.54
C LEU A 509 -29.56 -0.46 -14.48
N VAL A 510 -30.43 -0.56 -15.49
CA VAL A 510 -31.51 -1.56 -15.53
C VAL A 510 -31.03 -2.88 -16.13
N SER A 511 -30.19 -2.81 -17.15
CA SER A 511 -29.62 -3.96 -17.87
C SER A 511 -28.37 -3.54 -18.65
N LEU A 512 -27.53 -4.51 -19.03
CA LEU A 512 -26.32 -4.23 -19.82
C LEU A 512 -26.66 -3.73 -21.24
N ALA A 513 -27.65 -4.35 -21.89
CA ALA A 513 -28.12 -4.01 -23.23
C ALA A 513 -29.56 -3.49 -23.19
N GLU A 514 -29.88 -2.46 -23.98
CA GLU A 514 -31.26 -2.03 -24.18
C GLU A 514 -32.08 -3.14 -24.85
N LYS A 515 -33.10 -3.66 -24.15
CA LYS A 515 -33.99 -4.68 -24.71
C LYS A 515 -35.09 -4.04 -25.53
N LYS A 516 -35.15 -4.33 -26.83
CA LYS A 516 -36.34 -4.04 -27.64
C LYS A 516 -37.38 -5.13 -27.43
N GLU A 517 -38.65 -4.74 -27.23
CA GLU A 517 -39.77 -5.67 -27.04
C GLU A 517 -39.78 -6.76 -28.13
N GLY A 518 -39.82 -8.03 -27.70
CA GLY A 518 -39.94 -9.18 -28.59
C GLY A 518 -38.64 -9.86 -29.05
N GLN A 519 -37.46 -9.36 -28.66
CA GLN A 519 -36.18 -10.04 -28.93
C GLN A 519 -35.60 -10.72 -27.68
N TYR A 520 -35.53 -12.06 -27.72
CA TYR A 520 -34.69 -12.83 -26.80
C TYR A 520 -33.23 -12.69 -27.28
N CYS A 521 -32.49 -11.73 -26.73
CA CYS A 521 -31.06 -11.60 -26.99
C CYS A 521 -30.35 -12.86 -26.47
N LYS A 522 -29.83 -13.68 -27.38
CA LYS A 522 -28.77 -14.64 -27.04
C LYS A 522 -27.49 -13.81 -26.91
N SER A 523 -27.06 -13.53 -25.69
CA SER A 523 -25.93 -12.66 -25.32
C SER A 523 -24.54 -13.17 -25.72
N ASN A 524 -24.38 -13.71 -26.93
CA ASN A 524 -23.19 -14.46 -27.36
C ASN A 524 -22.24 -13.67 -28.27
N LEU A 525 -22.43 -12.36 -28.43
CA LEU A 525 -21.68 -11.57 -29.43
C LEU A 525 -20.37 -10.96 -28.88
N LEU A 526 -20.27 -10.68 -27.57
CA LEU A 526 -19.04 -10.20 -26.93
C LEU A 526 -18.05 -11.34 -26.67
N THR A 527 -17.54 -11.93 -27.74
CA THR A 527 -16.71 -13.15 -27.67
C THR A 527 -15.32 -12.94 -27.04
N SER A 528 -14.83 -11.70 -26.97
CA SER A 528 -13.54 -11.32 -26.37
C SER A 528 -13.59 -11.19 -24.85
N LEU A 529 -14.77 -10.96 -24.26
CA LEU A 529 -14.94 -10.76 -22.83
C LEU A 529 -14.56 -12.02 -22.06
N ARG A 530 -13.84 -11.85 -20.95
CA ARG A 530 -13.32 -12.91 -20.07
C ARG A 530 -13.70 -12.70 -18.61
N MET A 531 -13.79 -11.45 -18.18
CA MET A 531 -14.14 -11.08 -16.82
C MET A 531 -15.32 -10.12 -16.81
N LEU A 532 -16.31 -10.42 -15.99
CA LEU A 532 -17.40 -9.51 -15.65
C LEU A 532 -17.49 -9.39 -14.13
N GLU A 533 -17.41 -8.16 -13.64
CA GLU A 533 -17.61 -7.80 -12.24
C GLU A 533 -18.74 -6.79 -12.12
N LEU A 534 -19.74 -7.13 -11.31
CA LEU A 534 -20.89 -6.30 -10.98
C LEU A 534 -20.95 -6.09 -9.46
N HIS A 535 -20.96 -4.84 -9.00
CA HIS A 535 -21.01 -4.52 -7.58
C HIS A 535 -22.06 -3.46 -7.26
N ARG A 536 -23.01 -3.73 -6.36
CA ARG A 536 -23.98 -2.74 -5.86
C ARG A 536 -24.71 -1.98 -6.99
N CYS A 537 -25.26 -2.69 -7.98
CA CYS A 537 -26.15 -2.08 -8.97
C CYS A 537 -27.61 -2.38 -8.57
N GLU A 538 -28.27 -1.43 -7.92
CA GLU A 538 -29.56 -1.69 -7.25
C GLU A 538 -30.72 -2.00 -8.20
N ASN A 539 -30.84 -1.34 -9.37
CA ASN A 539 -31.94 -1.60 -10.32
C ASN A 539 -31.61 -2.62 -11.41
N LEU A 540 -30.43 -3.24 -11.37
CA LEU A 540 -30.01 -4.21 -12.39
C LEU A 540 -30.85 -5.48 -12.26
N ALA A 541 -31.78 -5.70 -13.19
CA ALA A 541 -32.74 -6.80 -13.14
C ALA A 541 -32.30 -8.05 -13.93
N ASP A 542 -31.47 -7.86 -14.95
CA ASP A 542 -30.96 -8.91 -15.83
C ASP A 542 -29.43 -8.84 -15.94
N CYS A 543 -28.79 -9.98 -15.68
CA CYS A 543 -27.36 -10.20 -15.81
C CYS A 543 -27.11 -11.29 -16.88
N SER A 544 -27.53 -11.07 -18.12
CA SER A 544 -27.22 -11.96 -19.24
C SER A 544 -25.73 -11.88 -19.58
N VAL A 545 -25.04 -13.04 -19.59
CA VAL A 545 -23.58 -13.13 -19.70
C VAL A 545 -23.15 -13.86 -20.99
N PRO A 546 -22.05 -13.46 -21.65
CA PRO A 546 -21.51 -14.23 -22.78
C PRO A 546 -20.92 -15.60 -22.40
N ASP A 547 -21.06 -16.58 -23.29
CA ASP A 547 -20.56 -17.95 -23.09
C ASP A 547 -19.05 -18.09 -22.83
N ASN A 548 -18.25 -17.07 -23.15
CA ASN A 548 -16.78 -17.10 -23.07
C ASN A 548 -16.20 -16.54 -21.76
N ILE A 549 -17.03 -16.16 -20.79
CA ILE A 549 -16.56 -15.65 -19.49
C ILE A 549 -15.78 -16.73 -18.72
N GLU A 550 -14.65 -16.34 -18.14
CA GLU A 550 -13.79 -17.13 -17.27
C GLU A 550 -13.97 -16.76 -15.79
N LEU A 551 -14.24 -15.47 -15.49
CA LEU A 551 -14.50 -14.96 -14.14
C LEU A 551 -15.79 -14.13 -14.10
N LEU A 552 -16.72 -14.53 -13.25
CA LEU A 552 -17.95 -13.79 -12.96
C LEU A 552 -18.00 -13.43 -11.47
N ILE A 553 -18.10 -12.14 -11.17
CA ILE A 553 -18.28 -11.62 -9.82
C ILE A 553 -19.56 -10.79 -9.80
N VAL A 554 -20.51 -11.14 -8.94
CA VAL A 554 -21.74 -10.37 -8.72
C VAL A 554 -21.91 -10.16 -7.22
N SER A 555 -21.91 -8.92 -6.77
CA SER A 555 -21.90 -8.60 -5.34
C SER A 555 -22.87 -7.47 -5.01
N SER A 556 -23.74 -7.70 -4.04
CA SER A 556 -24.72 -6.74 -3.53
C SER A 556 -25.65 -6.14 -4.60
N CYS A 557 -25.93 -6.87 -5.69
CA CYS A 557 -26.91 -6.45 -6.72
C CYS A 557 -28.30 -7.02 -6.37
N THR A 558 -29.13 -6.21 -5.71
CA THR A 558 -30.34 -6.70 -5.05
C THR A 558 -31.54 -6.92 -5.97
N SER A 559 -31.57 -6.36 -7.18
CA SER A 559 -32.70 -6.54 -8.11
C SER A 559 -32.53 -7.66 -9.14
N ILE A 560 -31.38 -8.34 -9.16
CA ILE A 560 -31.17 -9.47 -10.06
C ILE A 560 -32.11 -10.62 -9.65
N THR A 561 -32.97 -11.04 -10.57
CA THR A 561 -33.99 -12.08 -10.31
C THR A 561 -33.60 -13.47 -10.79
N ALA A 562 -32.69 -13.57 -11.76
CA ALA A 562 -32.20 -14.83 -12.31
C ALA A 562 -30.70 -14.73 -12.63
N LEU A 563 -29.97 -15.84 -12.48
CA LEU A 563 -28.58 -15.92 -12.91
C LEU A 563 -28.48 -16.18 -14.41
N PRO A 564 -27.39 -15.73 -15.05
CA PRO A 564 -27.05 -16.19 -16.39
C PRO A 564 -26.81 -17.70 -16.38
N THR A 565 -27.01 -18.32 -17.54
CA THR A 565 -26.45 -19.66 -17.78
C THR A 565 -24.93 -19.56 -17.65
N LEU A 566 -24.38 -20.24 -16.64
CA LEU A 566 -22.95 -20.18 -16.34
C LEU A 566 -22.18 -20.82 -17.50
N GLY A 567 -21.56 -19.97 -18.34
CA GLY A 567 -20.95 -20.36 -19.60
C GLY A 567 -19.94 -21.50 -19.46
N LYS A 568 -19.75 -22.30 -20.53
CA LYS A 568 -18.93 -23.53 -20.52
C LYS A 568 -17.45 -23.33 -20.17
N LYS A 569 -16.96 -22.09 -20.13
CA LYS A 569 -15.57 -21.73 -19.87
C LYS A 569 -15.35 -21.08 -18.50
N LEU A 570 -16.39 -20.94 -17.69
CA LEU A 570 -16.30 -20.28 -16.39
C LEU A 570 -15.40 -21.08 -15.45
N LYS A 571 -14.34 -20.43 -14.96
CA LYS A 571 -13.37 -20.99 -13.99
C LYS A 571 -13.64 -20.51 -12.58
N SER A 572 -14.09 -19.27 -12.43
CA SER A 572 -14.30 -18.66 -11.12
C SER A 572 -15.65 -17.96 -11.05
N PHE A 573 -16.41 -18.25 -10.01
CA PHE A 573 -17.74 -17.70 -9.77
C PHE A 573 -17.87 -17.16 -8.35
N TYR A 574 -18.23 -15.88 -8.23
CA TYR A 574 -18.44 -15.20 -6.96
C TYR A 574 -19.82 -14.57 -6.96
N ILE A 575 -20.62 -14.90 -5.95
CA ILE A 575 -21.88 -14.25 -5.69
C ILE A 575 -22.01 -13.89 -4.22
N HIS A 576 -22.38 -12.64 -3.94
CA HIS A 576 -22.53 -12.13 -2.59
C HIS A 576 -23.73 -11.19 -2.50
N GLY A 577 -24.59 -11.29 -1.48
CA GLY A 577 -25.61 -10.29 -1.15
C GLY A 577 -26.68 -10.05 -2.23
N CYS A 578 -27.03 -11.07 -3.02
CA CYS A 578 -28.03 -10.98 -4.11
C CYS A 578 -29.37 -11.59 -3.65
N ASN A 579 -30.15 -10.84 -2.88
CA ASN A 579 -31.29 -11.36 -2.12
C ASN A 579 -32.58 -11.66 -2.92
N LYS A 580 -32.84 -11.01 -4.06
CA LYS A 580 -34.05 -11.25 -4.89
C LYS A 580 -33.89 -12.34 -5.94
N LEU A 581 -32.76 -13.05 -5.96
CA LEU A 581 -32.58 -14.19 -6.86
C LEU A 581 -33.67 -15.22 -6.60
N MET A 582 -34.44 -15.56 -7.63
CA MET A 582 -35.56 -16.50 -7.55
C MET A 582 -35.11 -17.96 -7.68
N GLU A 583 -33.88 -18.17 -8.14
CA GLU A 583 -33.25 -19.48 -8.21
C GLU A 583 -33.12 -20.11 -6.82
N ARG A 584 -33.61 -21.34 -6.73
CA ARG A 584 -33.63 -22.12 -5.49
C ARG A 584 -32.58 -23.21 -5.47
N GLU A 585 -31.99 -23.51 -6.61
CA GLU A 585 -31.03 -24.60 -6.77
C GLU A 585 -29.82 -24.12 -7.57
N LEU A 586 -28.62 -24.41 -7.07
CA LEU A 586 -27.39 -24.25 -7.82
C LEU A 586 -26.90 -25.64 -8.26
N GLY A 587 -27.01 -25.95 -9.55
CA GLY A 587 -26.55 -27.23 -10.08
C GLY A 587 -27.11 -27.59 -11.45
N GLY A 588 -26.77 -28.77 -11.96
CA GLY A 588 -27.33 -29.31 -13.21
C GLY A 588 -26.49 -29.06 -14.46
N LYS A 589 -27.09 -29.31 -15.64
CA LYS A 589 -26.48 -29.14 -16.98
C LYS A 589 -25.98 -27.71 -17.30
N ASN A 590 -26.30 -26.74 -16.45
CA ASN A 590 -26.04 -25.32 -16.67
C ASN A 590 -24.76 -24.81 -15.97
N ILE A 591 -24.06 -25.64 -15.19
CA ILE A 591 -22.80 -25.25 -14.55
C ILE A 591 -21.60 -25.68 -15.39
N SER A 592 -20.62 -24.78 -15.50
CA SER A 592 -19.33 -25.05 -16.13
C SER A 592 -18.60 -26.23 -15.49
N LYS A 593 -18.16 -27.19 -16.30
CA LYS A 593 -17.37 -28.34 -15.83
C LYS A 593 -15.92 -27.99 -15.52
N VAL A 594 -15.44 -26.82 -15.96
CA VAL A 594 -14.06 -26.34 -15.75
C VAL A 594 -13.94 -25.38 -14.57
N LEU A 595 -14.95 -25.34 -13.70
CA LEU A 595 -15.01 -24.45 -12.54
C LEU A 595 -13.97 -24.88 -11.50
N GLU A 596 -13.11 -23.94 -11.12
CA GLU A 596 -12.00 -24.09 -10.17
C GLU A 596 -12.34 -23.43 -8.82
N TYR A 597 -13.02 -22.28 -8.83
CA TYR A 597 -13.33 -21.50 -7.63
C TYR A 597 -14.80 -21.10 -7.57
N VAL A 598 -15.46 -21.36 -6.44
CA VAL A 598 -16.83 -20.93 -6.15
C VAL A 598 -16.90 -20.25 -4.79
N HIS A 599 -17.45 -19.04 -4.74
CA HIS A 599 -17.82 -18.37 -3.50
C HIS A 599 -19.25 -17.86 -3.58
N ILE A 600 -20.07 -18.32 -2.66
CA ILE A 600 -21.47 -17.94 -2.50
C ILE A 600 -21.63 -17.38 -1.10
N SER A 601 -22.21 -16.19 -0.99
CA SER A 601 -22.47 -15.55 0.30
C SER A 601 -23.80 -14.80 0.27
N GLU A 602 -24.55 -14.83 1.39
CA GLU A 602 -25.80 -14.06 1.56
C GLU A 602 -26.85 -14.29 0.45
N TRP A 603 -27.01 -15.54 -0.02
CA TRP A 603 -28.02 -15.90 -1.02
C TRP A 603 -29.31 -16.40 -0.34
N ALA A 604 -30.26 -15.47 -0.12
CA ALA A 604 -31.44 -15.69 0.73
C ALA A 604 -32.39 -16.81 0.27
N ASN A 605 -32.60 -17.02 -1.04
CA ASN A 605 -33.59 -17.98 -1.56
C ASN A 605 -33.02 -19.35 -1.97
N MET A 606 -31.70 -19.54 -1.89
CA MET A 606 -31.06 -20.79 -2.28
C MET A 606 -31.44 -21.91 -1.29
N LYS A 607 -32.07 -22.98 -1.77
CA LYS A 607 -32.52 -24.14 -0.99
C LYS A 607 -31.63 -25.36 -1.16
N SER A 608 -31.05 -25.56 -2.34
CA SER A 608 -30.27 -26.77 -2.64
C SER A 608 -29.07 -26.48 -3.51
N ILE A 609 -28.04 -27.32 -3.37
CA ILE A 609 -26.96 -27.47 -4.35
C ILE A 609 -27.06 -28.90 -4.89
N ILE A 610 -27.04 -29.07 -6.22
CA ILE A 610 -27.23 -30.39 -6.86
C ILE A 610 -26.10 -30.71 -7.84
N GLU A 611 -25.82 -32.00 -8.05
CA GLU A 611 -24.87 -32.52 -9.05
C GLU A 611 -23.43 -31.94 -8.96
N VAL A 612 -22.90 -31.71 -7.76
CA VAL A 612 -21.51 -31.23 -7.58
C VAL A 612 -20.48 -32.23 -8.09
N ASN A 613 -20.85 -33.50 -8.23
CA ASN A 613 -20.01 -34.57 -8.78
C ASN A 613 -19.40 -34.26 -10.17
N HIS A 614 -19.95 -33.31 -10.92
CA HIS A 614 -19.46 -32.87 -12.22
C HIS A 614 -18.38 -31.78 -12.15
N LEU A 615 -18.14 -31.18 -10.98
CA LEU A 615 -17.18 -30.10 -10.74
C LEU A 615 -15.80 -30.64 -10.36
N VAL A 616 -15.28 -31.58 -11.15
CA VAL A 616 -14.04 -32.31 -10.84
C VAL A 616 -12.79 -31.42 -10.79
N HIS A 617 -12.85 -30.22 -11.36
CA HIS A 617 -11.78 -29.22 -11.37
C HIS A 617 -11.81 -28.26 -10.17
N LEU A 618 -12.82 -28.34 -9.31
CA LEU A 618 -13.02 -27.41 -8.19
C LEU A 618 -11.90 -27.57 -7.15
N THR A 619 -11.17 -26.48 -6.88
CA THR A 619 -10.13 -26.40 -5.84
C THR A 619 -10.63 -25.71 -4.58
N ASP A 620 -11.57 -24.79 -4.72
CA ASP A 620 -12.05 -23.94 -3.64
C ASP A 620 -13.57 -23.79 -3.71
N LEU A 621 -14.24 -24.13 -2.60
CA LEU A 621 -15.69 -23.96 -2.43
C LEU A 621 -15.97 -23.22 -1.12
N LYS A 622 -16.61 -22.06 -1.22
CA LYS A 622 -17.02 -21.24 -0.08
C LYS A 622 -18.51 -20.93 -0.12
N ILE A 623 -19.19 -21.18 0.98
CA ILE A 623 -20.62 -20.93 1.17
C ILE A 623 -20.80 -20.27 2.54
N GLU A 624 -21.25 -19.03 2.55
CA GLU A 624 -21.36 -18.24 3.78
C GLU A 624 -22.75 -17.60 3.87
N ASP A 625 -23.32 -17.49 5.07
CA ASP A 625 -24.53 -16.69 5.34
C ASP A 625 -25.75 -17.02 4.44
N CYS A 626 -25.90 -18.29 4.04
CA CYS A 626 -27.01 -18.75 3.19
C CYS A 626 -28.15 -19.35 4.04
N GLU A 627 -29.06 -18.49 4.51
CA GLU A 627 -30.07 -18.84 5.51
C GLU A 627 -31.06 -19.93 5.09
N SER A 628 -31.48 -19.96 3.81
CA SER A 628 -32.48 -20.92 3.30
C SER A 628 -31.88 -22.23 2.77
N LEU A 629 -30.56 -22.41 2.83
CA LEU A 629 -29.91 -23.60 2.29
C LEU A 629 -30.31 -24.83 3.12
N GLU A 630 -31.21 -25.66 2.59
CA GLU A 630 -31.75 -26.85 3.26
C GLU A 630 -30.92 -28.09 2.95
N SER A 631 -30.46 -28.24 1.70
CA SER A 631 -29.81 -29.46 1.21
C SER A 631 -28.47 -29.21 0.51
N PHE A 632 -27.48 -30.05 0.84
CA PHE A 632 -26.14 -30.02 0.26
C PHE A 632 -25.68 -31.45 -0.08
N PRO A 633 -25.08 -31.72 -1.24
CA PRO A 633 -24.83 -33.08 -1.76
C PRO A 633 -23.56 -33.70 -1.16
N TYR A 634 -23.55 -33.91 0.16
CA TYR A 634 -22.38 -34.40 0.91
C TYR A 634 -21.85 -35.76 0.44
N ASN A 635 -22.73 -36.66 -0.01
CA ASN A 635 -22.35 -37.98 -0.52
C ASN A 635 -21.47 -37.92 -1.78
N GLU A 636 -21.44 -36.78 -2.46
CA GLU A 636 -20.69 -36.58 -3.70
C GLU A 636 -19.34 -35.89 -3.48
N LEU A 637 -19.06 -35.35 -2.29
CA LEU A 637 -17.84 -34.60 -1.99
C LEU A 637 -16.57 -35.42 -2.19
N SER A 638 -16.60 -36.73 -1.91
CA SER A 638 -15.46 -37.63 -2.14
C SER A 638 -15.03 -37.69 -3.61
N LYS A 639 -15.92 -37.34 -4.56
CA LYS A 639 -15.62 -37.28 -6.00
C LYS A 639 -14.82 -36.02 -6.38
N LEU A 640 -14.79 -34.99 -5.52
CA LEU A 640 -14.08 -33.73 -5.75
C LEU A 640 -12.59 -33.86 -5.40
N THR A 641 -11.87 -34.68 -6.16
CA THR A 641 -10.49 -35.05 -5.84
C THR A 641 -9.48 -33.89 -5.84
N LEU A 642 -9.79 -32.76 -6.48
CA LEU A 642 -8.93 -31.58 -6.53
C LEU A 642 -9.27 -30.52 -5.47
N LEU A 643 -10.35 -30.70 -4.69
CA LEU A 643 -10.78 -29.71 -3.70
C LEU A 643 -9.78 -29.63 -2.55
N LYS A 644 -9.21 -28.44 -2.36
CA LYS A 644 -8.22 -28.13 -1.30
C LYS A 644 -8.85 -27.37 -0.15
N ASN A 645 -9.76 -26.44 -0.43
CA ASN A 645 -10.34 -25.55 0.56
C ASN A 645 -11.87 -25.65 0.52
N LEU A 646 -12.47 -25.93 1.67
CA LEU A 646 -13.92 -25.97 1.85
C LEU A 646 -14.32 -25.09 3.04
N GLU A 647 -15.17 -24.10 2.77
CA GLU A 647 -15.70 -23.15 3.76
C GLU A 647 -17.23 -23.20 3.70
N ILE A 648 -17.89 -23.61 4.80
CA ILE A 648 -19.36 -23.57 4.93
C ILE A 648 -19.73 -22.97 6.29
N ILE A 649 -20.13 -21.71 6.32
CA ILE A 649 -20.33 -20.98 7.58
C ILE A 649 -21.73 -20.32 7.58
N ASN A 650 -22.40 -20.34 8.73
CA ASN A 650 -23.66 -19.62 8.96
C ASN A 650 -24.78 -19.99 7.97
N CYS A 651 -25.05 -21.29 7.85
CA CYS A 651 -26.13 -21.85 7.03
C CYS A 651 -27.13 -22.61 7.92
N PRO A 652 -28.00 -21.91 8.67
CA PRO A 652 -28.79 -22.48 9.77
C PRO A 652 -29.93 -23.41 9.35
N SER A 653 -30.42 -23.36 8.10
CA SER A 653 -31.49 -24.27 7.63
C SER A 653 -30.99 -25.63 7.15
N MET A 654 -29.67 -25.81 7.03
CA MET A 654 -29.08 -26.99 6.39
C MET A 654 -29.24 -28.22 7.29
N ASP A 655 -30.19 -29.10 6.96
CA ASP A 655 -30.58 -30.28 7.76
C ASP A 655 -29.83 -31.57 7.40
N ALA A 656 -28.77 -31.45 6.60
CA ALA A 656 -28.02 -32.61 6.16
C ALA A 656 -27.34 -33.32 7.35
N CYS A 657 -27.46 -34.65 7.40
CA CYS A 657 -26.50 -35.48 8.14
C CYS A 657 -25.13 -35.19 7.53
N PHE A 658 -24.37 -34.33 8.21
CA PHE A 658 -23.11 -33.81 7.75
C PHE A 658 -22.11 -34.98 7.53
N PRO A 659 -21.30 -35.01 6.44
CA PRO A 659 -20.92 -36.17 5.59
C PRO A 659 -20.55 -37.56 6.15
N CYS A 660 -20.70 -37.89 7.44
CA CYS A 660 -20.33 -39.18 8.03
C CYS A 660 -18.93 -39.67 7.59
N GLY A 661 -17.98 -38.74 7.38
CA GLY A 661 -16.63 -39.04 6.93
C GLY A 661 -16.38 -39.10 5.42
N VAL A 662 -17.34 -38.72 4.57
CA VAL A 662 -17.17 -38.69 3.10
C VAL A 662 -16.56 -37.36 2.65
N TRP A 663 -15.28 -37.15 2.98
CA TRP A 663 -14.55 -35.92 2.65
C TRP A 663 -13.75 -36.02 1.34
N PRO A 664 -13.47 -34.89 0.67
CA PRO A 664 -12.54 -34.85 -0.46
C PRO A 664 -11.14 -35.32 -0.02
N PRO A 665 -10.47 -36.20 -0.78
CA PRO A 665 -9.27 -36.90 -0.32
C PRO A 665 -8.03 -36.00 -0.16
N ASN A 666 -7.97 -34.88 -0.89
CA ASN A 666 -6.83 -33.96 -0.92
C ASN A 666 -7.11 -32.61 -0.23
N MET A 667 -8.15 -32.53 0.59
CA MET A 667 -8.54 -31.30 1.29
C MET A 667 -7.48 -30.89 2.32
N CYS A 668 -7.03 -29.64 2.25
CA CYS A 668 -5.99 -29.06 3.10
C CYS A 668 -6.55 -28.13 4.18
N SER A 669 -7.63 -27.39 3.87
CA SER A 669 -8.27 -26.45 4.78
C SER A 669 -9.77 -26.69 4.83
N LEU A 670 -10.31 -26.83 6.04
CA LEU A 670 -11.74 -26.94 6.30
C LEU A 670 -12.14 -25.88 7.32
N LYS A 671 -13.12 -25.06 6.95
CA LYS A 671 -13.76 -24.11 7.85
C LYS A 671 -15.25 -24.35 7.85
N ILE A 672 -15.83 -24.58 9.01
CA ILE A 672 -17.25 -24.94 9.07
C ILE A 672 -17.90 -24.60 10.39
N GLY A 673 -19.15 -24.15 10.34
CA GLY A 673 -19.95 -24.04 11.55
C GLY A 673 -21.18 -23.15 11.44
N LYS A 674 -21.88 -22.95 12.56
CA LYS A 674 -23.18 -22.27 12.63
C LYS A 674 -24.23 -22.87 11.66
N LEU A 675 -24.39 -24.19 11.73
CA LEU A 675 -25.34 -24.97 10.92
C LEU A 675 -26.58 -25.36 11.76
N LYS A 676 -27.60 -25.96 11.13
CA LYS A 676 -28.85 -26.37 11.81
C LYS A 676 -28.60 -27.27 13.04
N LYS A 677 -27.71 -28.26 12.88
CA LYS A 677 -27.31 -29.19 13.94
C LYS A 677 -25.97 -28.74 14.53
N PRO A 678 -25.85 -28.64 15.86
CA PRO A 678 -24.59 -28.31 16.51
C PRO A 678 -23.54 -29.38 16.23
N ILE A 679 -22.26 -29.03 16.38
CA ILE A 679 -21.13 -29.92 16.08
C ILE A 679 -21.21 -31.25 16.85
N SER A 680 -21.79 -31.23 18.06
CA SER A 680 -22.01 -32.42 18.89
C SER A 680 -22.93 -33.48 18.27
N GLU A 681 -23.75 -33.09 17.29
CA GLU A 681 -24.72 -33.98 16.62
C GLU A 681 -24.24 -34.46 15.25
N TRP A 682 -23.01 -34.11 14.84
CA TRP A 682 -22.47 -34.47 13.52
C TRP A 682 -22.08 -35.95 13.40
N GLY A 683 -22.14 -36.74 14.48
CA GLY A 683 -21.72 -38.14 14.48
C GLY A 683 -20.20 -38.32 14.29
N THR A 684 -19.76 -39.55 14.01
CA THR A 684 -18.33 -39.87 13.83
C THR A 684 -17.80 -39.30 12.50
N GLN A 685 -16.75 -38.49 12.58
CA GLN A 685 -16.09 -37.84 11.45
C GLN A 685 -14.76 -38.52 11.08
N ASN A 686 -14.50 -38.77 9.79
CA ASN A 686 -13.22 -39.30 9.31
C ASN A 686 -12.52 -38.26 8.41
N PHE A 687 -11.83 -37.28 9.00
CA PHE A 687 -11.14 -36.24 8.23
C PHE A 687 -9.99 -36.83 7.38
N PRO A 688 -9.72 -36.26 6.18
CA PRO A 688 -8.68 -36.75 5.30
C PRO A 688 -7.29 -36.49 5.88
N SER A 689 -6.33 -37.38 5.61
CA SER A 689 -4.95 -37.27 6.09
C SER A 689 -4.15 -36.11 5.48
N SER A 690 -4.73 -35.37 4.53
CA SER A 690 -4.18 -34.16 3.93
C SER A 690 -4.53 -32.88 4.70
N LEU A 691 -5.48 -32.93 5.65
CA LEU A 691 -6.00 -31.73 6.32
C LEU A 691 -4.94 -31.10 7.22
N VAL A 692 -4.61 -29.84 6.96
CA VAL A 692 -3.57 -29.07 7.67
C VAL A 692 -4.19 -27.98 8.56
N GLU A 693 -5.30 -27.40 8.13
CA GLU A 693 -6.03 -26.34 8.81
C GLU A 693 -7.48 -26.77 9.05
N LEU A 694 -7.95 -26.65 10.30
CA LEU A 694 -9.33 -26.88 10.68
C LEU A 694 -9.84 -25.70 11.51
N ARG A 695 -10.93 -25.06 11.07
CA ARG A 695 -11.66 -24.07 11.86
C ARG A 695 -13.12 -24.49 12.07
N LEU A 696 -13.56 -24.47 13.32
CA LEU A 696 -14.92 -24.84 13.71
C LEU A 696 -15.62 -23.65 14.36
N TYR A 697 -16.82 -23.31 13.88
CA TYR A 697 -17.64 -22.22 14.42
C TYR A 697 -18.88 -22.78 15.12
N ASP A 698 -19.10 -22.44 16.38
CA ASP A 698 -20.29 -22.84 17.13
C ASP A 698 -21.18 -21.66 17.52
N GLY A 699 -22.47 -21.94 17.75
CA GLY A 699 -23.45 -20.98 18.27
C GLY A 699 -23.40 -20.86 19.80
N GLU A 700 -24.18 -19.93 20.38
CA GLU A 700 -24.21 -19.70 21.83
C GLU A 700 -24.74 -20.90 22.65
N ASP A 701 -25.53 -21.79 22.02
CA ASP A 701 -26.20 -22.93 22.69
C ASP A 701 -25.58 -24.32 22.37
N GLY A 702 -24.46 -24.39 21.65
CA GLY A 702 -23.85 -25.64 21.17
C GLY A 702 -22.66 -26.12 22.01
N VAL A 703 -22.67 -27.40 22.38
CA VAL A 703 -21.59 -28.22 22.99
C VAL A 703 -21.52 -28.25 24.53
N SER A 704 -21.84 -29.43 25.08
CA SER A 704 -21.60 -29.83 26.47
C SER A 704 -20.57 -30.97 26.66
N SER A 705 -20.09 -31.65 25.60
CA SER A 705 -18.97 -32.61 25.75
C SER A 705 -18.20 -32.89 24.45
N CYS A 706 -16.86 -32.95 24.54
CA CYS A 706 -15.90 -32.97 23.44
C CYS A 706 -15.20 -34.34 23.20
N THR A 707 -15.70 -35.44 23.76
CA THR A 707 -15.04 -36.75 23.65
C THR A 707 -15.06 -37.36 22.24
N GLN A 708 -15.86 -36.80 21.32
CA GLN A 708 -16.01 -37.31 19.95
C GLN A 708 -14.98 -36.75 18.96
N ILE A 709 -14.43 -35.53 19.16
CA ILE A 709 -13.55 -34.88 18.16
C ILE A 709 -12.08 -35.28 18.31
N SER A 710 -11.61 -35.49 19.55
CA SER A 710 -10.19 -35.71 19.85
C SER A 710 -9.60 -36.99 19.22
N ASN A 711 -10.41 -38.05 19.05
CA ASN A 711 -9.98 -39.32 18.49
C ASN A 711 -9.95 -39.35 16.94
N LEU A 712 -10.35 -38.25 16.28
CA LEU A 712 -10.67 -38.22 14.85
C LEU A 712 -9.83 -37.22 14.04
N LEU A 713 -8.90 -36.49 14.68
CA LEU A 713 -8.06 -35.49 14.00
C LEU A 713 -6.89 -36.15 13.24
N PRO A 714 -6.63 -35.76 11.98
CA PRO A 714 -5.58 -36.35 11.16
C PRO A 714 -4.20 -35.91 11.64
N SER A 715 -3.18 -36.75 11.41
CA SER A 715 -1.79 -36.48 11.84
C SER A 715 -1.10 -35.30 11.15
N SER A 716 -1.71 -34.79 10.08
CA SER A 716 -1.27 -33.66 9.26
C SER A 716 -1.67 -32.30 9.83
N LEU A 717 -2.59 -32.25 10.80
CA LEU A 717 -3.15 -31.00 11.31
C LEU A 717 -2.09 -30.16 12.05
N THR A 718 -1.93 -28.90 11.66
CA THR A 718 -0.97 -27.96 12.27
C THR A 718 -1.63 -26.73 12.87
N PHE A 719 -2.85 -26.41 12.42
CA PHE A 719 -3.65 -25.28 12.86
C PHE A 719 -5.06 -25.75 13.20
N LEU A 720 -5.51 -25.41 14.42
CA LEU A 720 -6.86 -25.69 14.91
C LEU A 720 -7.40 -24.42 15.58
N ASP A 721 -8.56 -23.97 15.13
CA ASP A 721 -9.26 -22.79 15.64
C ASP A 721 -10.72 -23.16 15.92
N ILE A 722 -11.20 -22.86 17.11
CA ILE A 722 -12.56 -23.22 17.54
C ILE A 722 -13.19 -21.97 18.15
N ILE A 723 -14.19 -21.42 17.47
CA ILE A 723 -14.75 -20.09 17.74
C ILE A 723 -16.24 -20.22 18.13
N GLY A 724 -16.62 -19.71 19.30
CA GLY A 724 -18.01 -19.75 19.82
C GLY A 724 -18.32 -20.99 20.68
N GLY A 725 -19.30 -20.93 21.59
CA GLY A 725 -19.68 -22.01 22.54
C GLY A 725 -19.15 -21.87 23.99
N ASN A 726 -19.74 -22.57 24.97
CA ASN A 726 -19.38 -22.53 26.40
C ASN A 726 -18.38 -23.64 26.77
N TRP A 727 -17.11 -23.48 26.38
CA TRP A 727 -16.04 -24.49 26.52
C TRP A 727 -15.51 -24.74 27.95
N LYS A 728 -16.30 -24.43 28.99
CA LYS A 728 -15.89 -24.51 30.41
C LYS A 728 -15.55 -25.92 30.92
N HIS A 729 -15.91 -26.98 30.17
CA HIS A 729 -15.66 -28.38 30.55
C HIS A 729 -14.71 -29.15 29.59
N PHE A 730 -13.92 -28.43 28.77
CA PHE A 730 -12.99 -29.07 27.85
C PHE A 730 -11.80 -29.70 28.61
N GLN A 731 -11.69 -31.03 28.60
CA GLN A 731 -10.52 -31.76 29.08
C GLN A 731 -9.39 -31.71 28.04
N TRP A 732 -8.58 -30.65 28.07
CA TRP A 732 -7.41 -30.46 27.19
C TRP A 732 -6.33 -31.52 27.39
N ASP A 733 -6.32 -32.18 28.54
CA ASP A 733 -5.36 -33.24 28.85
C ASP A 733 -5.43 -34.39 27.83
N CYS A 734 -6.58 -34.73 27.24
CA CYS A 734 -6.67 -35.81 26.24
C CYS A 734 -6.06 -35.44 24.86
N LEU A 735 -6.08 -34.16 24.47
CA LEU A 735 -5.47 -33.68 23.22
C LEU A 735 -3.96 -33.46 23.36
N ILE A 736 -3.53 -33.01 24.54
CA ILE A 736 -2.12 -32.77 24.86
C ILE A 736 -1.38 -34.07 25.18
N THR A 737 -2.02 -35.05 25.83
CA THR A 737 -1.38 -36.34 26.18
C THR A 737 -1.29 -37.33 25.02
N SER A 738 -2.14 -37.23 23.99
CA SER A 738 -2.10 -38.15 22.84
C SER A 738 -1.11 -37.73 21.74
N ARG A 739 -0.83 -36.42 21.52
CA ARG A 739 0.19 -35.94 20.55
C ARG A 739 0.78 -34.55 20.91
N PRO A 740 1.79 -34.46 21.80
CA PRO A 740 2.29 -33.19 22.37
C PRO A 740 3.13 -32.29 21.44
N SER A 741 3.45 -32.67 20.20
CA SER A 741 4.58 -32.06 19.46
C SER A 741 4.27 -31.46 18.08
N ARG A 742 3.00 -31.25 17.67
CA ARG A 742 2.67 -30.85 16.28
C ARG A 742 1.68 -29.70 16.06
N LEU A 743 0.78 -29.41 17.01
CA LEU A 743 -0.12 -28.25 16.92
C LEU A 743 0.67 -26.98 17.30
N ARG A 744 1.01 -26.13 16.32
CA ARG A 744 1.89 -24.97 16.52
C ARG A 744 1.15 -23.70 16.96
N ASN A 745 -0.13 -23.59 16.61
CA ASN A 745 -0.99 -22.44 16.93
C ASN A 745 -2.40 -22.95 17.25
N VAL A 746 -2.85 -22.76 18.49
CA VAL A 746 -4.25 -22.93 18.90
C VAL A 746 -4.71 -21.56 19.37
N VAL A 747 -5.75 -21.04 18.73
CA VAL A 747 -6.37 -19.74 19.07
C VAL A 747 -7.77 -20.05 19.63
N PHE A 748 -8.13 -19.36 20.71
CA PHE A 748 -9.44 -19.43 21.38
C PHE A 748 -10.13 -18.08 21.30
#